data_AF-A0A352DLU9-F1
#
_entry.id   AF-A0A352DLU9-F1
#
_cell.length_a   1.000
_cell.length_b   1.000
_cell.length_c   1.000
_cell.angle_alpha   90.00
_cell.angle_beta   90.00
_cell.angle_gamma   90.00
#
_symmetry.space_group_name_H-M   'P 1'
#
loop_
_entity.id
_entity.type
_entity.pdbx_description
1 polymer ?
#
loop_
_entity_poly.entity_id
_entity_poly.type
_entity_poly.pdbx_seq_one_letter_code
_entity_poly.pdbx_strand_id
1 'polypeptide(L)'
;MQYAELCLSSAGLCVMERSMSIFNLSENPPALSHDWQIFQQFMGNIGAFTYIAREKAAYLDDAACRMLSCSGSRLNEFEFFNLLEKISKNPVEGQKHIYRFVNNGVTKFIKMNIYESSDEWLGFVQDFTRQLSDKNDLRSFVEYDPVTRLPSYPSFSQTVKKMLPEVQSCCLATLYINGIEKLGSFLTVDSTNSCITSVSEALKGFAGESVIMGTKSNYEIFVFFRDCDKMQIYNLLNGMDEAVQNCILTDDFGEIIDISDKSRLSLSIGCSSYPDEASDFNMLVNYSEFALYEARTDRRHVINWFSEENYIREKDSYKNAQMFSRLVQENMLSYYLQPIIETQTGNIVAYEALMRSTGDIKMSPRQILAIAESQNNLYAVERLTFFNTLKLLSENQQFFTERKLFINSMATSLLSDDDFNELYLTYGELLEKIVIEIVEDSAANANAIETLRKRCAFIHAQLAIDDYGTGYSNSSNLLKYSPDYVKIDRSLISDIQNDMKKQQLVTQIIEFCRDNQLTSLAEGVETAQEMKTVIRLGVDLVQGYHTSKPKPVFLDSISKDIKDEIIKTNLESRHSGMKKIYAARNDQEIDLLKLALEKYTDIHIYQSKLTITGDPDKQVKMNIAVMDNHSCDLTLRNVNIISGNSKPTITVGEYARLSLTVSKSNRISYSGICVPMGSQFELGGKGSLVIDCNASEGIGIGCDMDHSYGDIKVDMQGSLEIICNSTETVGIGGGMNDDDSSIDLTSGRIKINMNVHNGLAVGSFSGDARVDIAEDCELDLSVSGIKIVGIGSSRGIAAVTSAANITMSCTGAQAVGLGVLSEGEGSILINGGKISIKMRAGKQTCIGAVGGSVNTKIRSAEISIDSEGDDATGIGDAQGDGNVAILDSKVNIRMFVGNPVDIGSGSGDVQLTGSEINSVVNNSRIQH
;
A
#
# COMPACT_ATOMS: atom_id res chain seq x y z
N MET A 1 3.11 -7.35 34.43
CA MET A 1 2.02 -8.26 34.86
C MET A 1 0.81 -8.25 33.93
N GLN A 2 0.40 -7.12 33.31
CA GLN A 2 -0.64 -7.14 32.24
C GLN A 2 -0.15 -7.66 30.87
N TYR A 3 1.17 -7.67 30.61
CA TYR A 3 1.77 -8.23 29.39
C TYR A 3 1.84 -9.77 29.35
N ALA A 4 1.59 -10.45 30.48
CA ALA A 4 1.69 -11.91 30.59
C ALA A 4 0.34 -12.64 30.42
N GLU A 5 -0.78 -11.91 30.44
CA GLU A 5 -2.12 -12.49 30.23
C GLU A 5 -2.53 -12.53 28.75
N LEU A 6 -1.99 -11.65 27.90
CA LEU A 6 -2.30 -11.59 26.47
C LEU A 6 -1.64 -12.70 25.63
N CYS A 7 -0.44 -13.18 26.01
CA CYS A 7 0.24 -14.25 25.25
C CYS A 7 -0.36 -15.66 25.44
N LEU A 8 -1.27 -15.86 26.39
CA LEU A 8 -1.81 -17.19 26.72
C LEU A 8 -3.27 -17.38 26.30
N SER A 9 -3.97 -16.35 25.85
CA SER A 9 -5.36 -16.45 25.41
C SER A 9 -5.52 -16.54 23.89
N SER A 10 -4.59 -16.00 23.09
CA SER A 10 -4.67 -15.99 21.62
C SER A 10 -4.14 -17.26 20.94
N ALA A 11 -3.16 -17.95 21.55
CA ALA A 11 -2.56 -19.17 20.99
C ALA A 11 -3.46 -20.42 21.11
N GLY A 12 -4.53 -20.38 21.91
CA GLY A 12 -5.35 -21.56 22.23
C GLY A 12 -6.47 -21.89 21.23
N LEU A 13 -6.73 -21.06 20.22
CA LEU A 13 -7.91 -21.20 19.36
C LEU A 13 -7.62 -21.32 17.86
N CYS A 14 -6.37 -21.17 17.41
CA CYS A 14 -6.04 -21.16 15.98
C CYS A 14 -4.92 -22.15 15.58
N VAL A 15 -4.85 -23.31 16.24
CA VAL A 15 -3.94 -24.41 15.83
C VAL A 15 -4.68 -25.48 14.99
N MET A 16 -5.98 -25.31 14.71
CA MET A 16 -6.77 -26.34 14.02
C MET A 16 -6.84 -26.23 12.49
N GLU A 17 -6.25 -25.22 11.84
CA GLU A 17 -6.22 -25.17 10.38
C GLU A 17 -4.79 -25.02 9.83
N ARG A 18 -4.15 -26.19 9.67
CA ARG A 18 -2.97 -26.50 8.84
C ARG A 18 -1.63 -25.87 9.26
N SER A 19 -1.04 -26.38 10.34
CA SER A 19 0.38 -26.20 10.66
C SER A 19 0.95 -27.39 11.45
N MET A 20 2.26 -27.65 11.24
CA MET A 20 3.13 -28.72 11.78
C MET A 20 2.58 -29.58 12.93
N SER A 21 2.38 -30.88 12.70
CA SER A 21 2.17 -31.83 13.80
C SER A 21 3.53 -32.20 14.42
N ILE A 22 3.66 -32.09 15.74
CA ILE A 22 4.90 -32.42 16.49
C ILE A 22 5.12 -33.94 16.54
N PHE A 23 4.02 -34.65 16.73
CA PHE A 23 3.96 -36.10 16.61
C PHE A 23 3.19 -36.43 15.33
N ASN A 24 3.73 -37.34 14.52
CA ASN A 24 3.01 -37.95 13.42
C ASN A 24 2.07 -39.02 13.98
N LEU A 25 0.83 -38.61 14.25
CA LEU A 25 -0.22 -39.46 14.82
C LEU A 25 -0.76 -40.52 13.84
N SER A 26 -0.31 -40.49 12.58
CA SER A 26 -0.62 -41.53 11.58
C SER A 26 0.31 -42.75 11.69
N GLU A 27 1.39 -42.67 12.47
CA GLU A 27 2.30 -43.76 12.78
C GLU A 27 1.89 -44.46 14.09
N ASN A 28 2.13 -45.78 14.19
CA ASN A 28 1.83 -46.56 15.40
C ASN A 28 3.07 -47.38 15.84
N PRO A 29 3.77 -47.00 16.93
CA PRO A 29 3.44 -45.87 17.83
C PRO A 29 3.66 -44.50 17.16
N PRO A 30 2.99 -43.43 17.64
CA PRO A 30 3.23 -42.08 17.17
C PRO A 30 4.72 -41.71 17.22
N ALA A 31 5.27 -41.27 16.09
CA ALA A 31 6.67 -40.86 16.00
C ALA A 31 6.81 -39.33 15.99
N LEU A 32 8.00 -38.83 16.27
CA LEU A 32 8.31 -37.40 16.12
C LEU A 32 8.28 -37.02 14.63
N SER A 33 7.68 -35.88 14.31
CA SER A 33 7.74 -35.36 12.95
C SER A 33 9.16 -34.97 12.57
N HIS A 34 9.43 -34.99 11.27
CA HIS A 34 10.74 -34.61 10.73
C HIS A 34 11.14 -33.19 11.16
N ASP A 35 10.20 -32.25 11.12
CA ASP A 35 10.41 -30.87 11.52
C ASP A 35 10.75 -30.75 13.02
N TRP A 36 10.12 -31.56 13.88
CA TRP A 36 10.45 -31.60 15.30
C TRP A 36 11.82 -32.24 15.59
N GLN A 37 12.19 -33.27 14.83
CA GLN A 37 13.51 -33.90 14.93
C GLN A 37 14.63 -32.92 14.51
N ILE A 38 14.40 -32.11 13.48
CA ILE A 38 15.31 -31.03 13.09
C ILE A 38 15.35 -29.96 14.17
N PHE A 39 14.21 -29.50 14.68
CA PHE A 39 14.12 -28.52 15.78
C PHE A 39 14.92 -28.95 17.03
N GLN A 40 14.83 -30.23 17.43
CA GLN A 40 15.59 -30.79 18.57
C GLN A 40 17.11 -30.82 18.36
N GLN A 41 17.60 -30.79 17.11
CA GLN A 41 19.03 -30.66 16.85
C GLN A 41 19.55 -29.23 17.13
N PHE A 42 18.66 -28.24 17.16
CA PHE A 42 18.97 -26.83 17.42
C PHE A 42 18.58 -26.38 18.84
N MET A 43 17.60 -27.02 19.48
CA MET A 43 17.05 -26.64 20.79
C MET A 43 17.17 -27.77 21.82
N GLY A 44 18.14 -27.68 22.73
CA GLY A 44 18.41 -28.74 23.73
C GLY A 44 17.62 -28.65 25.05
N ASN A 45 16.89 -27.56 25.30
CA ASN A 45 16.26 -27.22 26.59
C ASN A 45 14.71 -27.21 26.59
N ILE A 46 14.06 -27.61 25.50
CA ILE A 46 12.60 -27.76 25.39
C ILE A 46 12.27 -29.20 25.01
N GLY A 47 11.32 -29.82 25.71
CA GLY A 47 10.76 -31.11 25.37
C GLY A 47 9.25 -31.05 25.16
N ALA A 48 8.72 -31.96 24.36
CA ALA A 48 7.30 -32.11 24.12
C ALA A 48 6.78 -33.49 24.56
N PHE A 49 5.50 -33.53 24.91
CA PHE A 49 4.74 -34.77 25.10
C PHE A 49 3.35 -34.68 24.50
N THR A 50 2.79 -35.82 24.12
CA THR A 50 1.37 -35.95 23.78
C THR A 50 0.73 -37.08 24.56
N TYR A 51 -0.46 -36.86 25.13
CA TYR A 51 -1.30 -37.90 25.73
C TYR A 51 -2.46 -38.21 24.81
N ILE A 52 -2.71 -39.49 24.54
CA ILE A 52 -3.77 -39.93 23.63
C ILE A 52 -4.80 -40.73 24.43
N ALA A 53 -6.00 -40.18 24.60
CA ALA A 53 -7.03 -40.76 25.47
C ALA A 53 -7.50 -42.14 25.01
N ARG A 54 -7.60 -42.35 23.68
CA ARG A 54 -7.94 -43.66 23.09
C ARG A 54 -6.90 -44.76 23.37
N GLU A 55 -5.64 -44.38 23.55
CA GLU A 55 -4.52 -45.30 23.79
C GLU A 55 -4.15 -45.43 25.27
N LYS A 56 -4.73 -44.57 26.13
CA LYS A 56 -4.41 -44.50 27.57
C LYS A 56 -2.90 -44.46 27.82
N ALA A 57 -2.19 -43.68 26.99
CA ALA A 57 -0.75 -43.57 27.03
C ALA A 57 -0.29 -42.16 26.63
N ALA A 58 0.84 -41.73 27.18
CA ALA A 58 1.54 -40.53 26.78
C ALA A 58 2.86 -40.89 26.09
N TYR A 59 3.21 -40.12 25.07
CA TYR A 59 4.44 -40.20 24.31
C TYR A 59 5.25 -38.93 24.55
N LEU A 60 6.51 -39.08 24.92
CA LEU A 60 7.42 -37.99 25.28
C LEU A 60 8.62 -38.06 24.34
N ASP A 61 9.14 -36.91 23.93
CA ASP A 61 10.45 -36.86 23.29
C ASP A 61 11.60 -37.02 24.29
N ASP A 62 12.81 -37.23 23.77
CA ASP A 62 13.99 -37.47 24.61
C ASP A 62 14.30 -36.29 25.53
N ALA A 63 14.01 -35.05 25.10
CA ALA A 63 14.24 -33.86 25.90
C ALA A 63 13.26 -33.77 27.08
N ALA A 64 11.98 -34.05 26.87
CA ALA A 64 10.96 -34.13 27.91
C ALA A 64 11.28 -35.27 28.88
N CYS A 65 11.70 -36.43 28.38
CA CYS A 65 12.15 -37.54 29.21
C CYS A 65 13.32 -37.15 30.12
N ARG A 66 14.33 -36.44 29.59
CA ARG A 66 15.46 -35.92 30.39
C ARG A 66 15.01 -34.92 31.44
N MET A 67 14.16 -33.95 31.07
CA MET A 67 13.72 -32.87 31.98
C MET A 67 12.84 -33.39 33.12
N LEU A 68 11.91 -34.30 32.80
CA LEU A 68 10.99 -34.90 33.76
C LEU A 68 11.55 -36.15 34.44
N SER A 69 12.75 -36.59 34.04
CA SER A 69 13.43 -37.78 34.54
C SER A 69 12.57 -39.06 34.41
N CYS A 70 11.98 -39.25 33.24
CA CYS A 70 11.17 -40.43 32.90
C CYS A 70 12.05 -41.59 32.42
N SER A 71 11.67 -42.83 32.75
CA SER A 71 12.42 -44.03 32.37
C SER A 71 12.24 -44.46 30.91
N GLY A 72 11.35 -43.80 30.15
CA GLY A 72 11.11 -44.08 28.73
C GLY A 72 10.23 -43.02 28.07
N SER A 73 10.20 -43.05 26.73
CA SER A 73 9.42 -42.15 25.85
C SER A 73 7.94 -42.50 25.77
N ARG A 74 7.49 -43.56 26.45
CA ARG A 74 6.08 -43.94 26.56
C ARG A 74 5.72 -44.19 28.02
N LEU A 75 4.70 -43.51 28.51
CA LEU A 75 4.12 -43.68 29.84
C LEU A 75 2.68 -44.18 29.72
N ASN A 76 2.24 -45.06 30.60
CA ASN A 76 0.81 -45.39 30.68
C ASN A 76 0.02 -44.27 31.38
N GLU A 77 -1.31 -44.28 31.23
CA GLU A 77 -2.23 -43.29 31.81
C GLU A 77 -1.94 -43.02 33.30
N PHE A 78 -1.74 -44.07 34.09
CA PHE A 78 -1.47 -43.92 35.53
C PHE A 78 -0.11 -43.26 35.81
N GLU A 79 0.95 -43.66 35.11
CA GLU A 79 2.29 -43.10 35.24
C GLU A 79 2.34 -41.63 34.83
N PHE A 80 1.67 -41.29 33.73
CA PHE A 80 1.62 -39.94 33.18
C PHE A 80 0.86 -38.98 34.11
N PHE A 81 -0.33 -39.36 34.58
CA PHE A 81 -1.10 -38.50 35.50
C PHE A 81 -0.44 -38.36 36.87
N ASN A 82 0.23 -39.40 37.39
CA ASN A 82 1.01 -39.30 38.62
C ASN A 82 2.22 -38.35 38.45
N LEU A 83 2.86 -38.34 37.27
CA LEU A 83 3.93 -37.39 36.94
C LEU A 83 3.40 -35.94 36.92
N LEU A 84 2.28 -35.69 36.25
CA LEU A 84 1.64 -34.37 36.23
C LEU A 84 1.23 -33.91 37.64
N GLU A 85 0.69 -34.80 38.47
CA GLU A 85 0.34 -34.51 39.86
C GLU A 85 1.60 -34.16 40.70
N LYS A 86 2.71 -34.85 40.49
CA LYS A 86 3.99 -34.55 41.17
C LYS A 86 4.55 -33.18 40.79
N ILE A 87 4.46 -32.81 39.51
CA ILE A 87 4.92 -31.50 39.02
C ILE A 87 4.01 -30.40 39.56
N SER A 88 2.69 -30.57 39.43
CA SER A 88 1.70 -29.54 39.81
C SER A 88 1.58 -29.26 41.31
N LYS A 89 2.11 -30.12 42.19
CA LYS A 89 2.04 -29.98 43.66
C LYS A 89 2.72 -28.74 44.25
N ASN A 90 3.69 -28.14 43.56
CA ASN A 90 4.45 -27.01 44.07
C ASN A 90 4.57 -25.89 43.00
N PRO A 91 3.49 -25.15 42.68
CA PRO A 91 3.60 -24.00 41.78
C PRO A 91 4.48 -22.92 42.41
N VAL A 92 5.24 -22.20 41.57
CA VAL A 92 6.03 -21.05 42.01
C VAL A 92 5.11 -19.83 42.14
N GLU A 93 5.00 -19.28 43.35
CA GLU A 93 4.10 -18.16 43.65
C GLU A 93 4.41 -16.93 42.76
N GLY A 94 3.38 -16.39 42.10
CA GLY A 94 3.52 -15.24 41.19
C GLY A 94 4.08 -15.55 39.79
N GLN A 95 4.36 -16.83 39.46
CA GLN A 95 4.83 -17.26 38.13
C GLN A 95 3.85 -18.26 37.51
N LYS A 96 3.28 -17.91 36.35
CA LYS A 96 2.29 -18.76 35.68
C LYS A 96 2.97 -19.95 35.01
N HIS A 97 2.43 -21.15 35.18
CA HIS A 97 2.89 -22.40 34.55
C HIS A 97 4.30 -22.86 34.95
N ILE A 98 4.88 -22.32 36.03
CA ILE A 98 6.19 -22.76 36.53
C ILE A 98 6.01 -23.52 37.84
N TYR A 99 6.63 -24.69 37.92
CA TYR A 99 6.46 -25.64 39.00
C TYR A 99 7.81 -26.08 39.55
N ARG A 100 7.93 -26.15 40.87
CA ARG A 100 9.08 -26.73 41.55
C ARG A 100 8.94 -28.25 41.55
N PHE A 101 9.66 -28.90 40.66
CA PHE A 101 9.70 -30.35 40.53
C PHE A 101 10.91 -30.93 41.28
N VAL A 102 10.64 -31.75 42.29
CA VAL A 102 11.69 -32.42 43.08
C VAL A 102 11.65 -33.91 42.75
N ASN A 103 12.74 -34.43 42.18
CA ASN A 103 12.86 -35.85 41.86
C ASN A 103 14.27 -36.35 42.21
N ASN A 104 14.36 -37.50 42.89
CA ASN A 104 15.61 -38.12 43.36
C ASN A 104 16.59 -37.16 44.09
N GLY A 105 16.06 -36.17 44.84
CA GLY A 105 16.87 -35.20 45.60
C GLY A 105 17.35 -33.98 44.80
N VAL A 106 17.09 -33.93 43.50
CA VAL A 106 17.38 -32.76 42.64
C VAL A 106 16.12 -31.92 42.50
N THR A 107 16.23 -30.60 42.73
CA THR A 107 15.14 -29.64 42.53
C THR A 107 15.33 -28.95 41.18
N LYS A 108 14.31 -29.02 40.33
CA LYS A 108 14.22 -28.29 39.07
C LYS A 108 12.99 -27.39 39.07
N PHE A 109 13.07 -26.26 38.40
CA PHE A 109 11.90 -25.45 38.07
C PHE A 109 11.48 -25.76 36.65
N ILE A 110 10.32 -26.37 36.49
CA ILE A 110 9.81 -26.80 35.20
C ILE A 110 8.70 -25.84 34.78
N LYS A 111 8.89 -25.18 33.65
CA LYS A 111 7.80 -24.48 32.98
C LYS A 111 7.05 -25.48 32.12
N MET A 112 5.75 -25.63 32.35
CA MET A 112 4.92 -26.64 31.70
C MET A 112 3.59 -26.05 31.23
N ASN A 113 3.38 -26.08 29.91
CA ASN A 113 2.12 -25.71 29.27
C ASN A 113 1.46 -26.95 28.72
N ILE A 114 0.16 -27.12 28.96
CA ILE A 114 -0.63 -28.25 28.45
C ILE A 114 -1.84 -27.68 27.72
N TYR A 115 -2.06 -28.18 26.52
CA TYR A 115 -3.21 -27.88 25.67
C TYR A 115 -4.05 -29.15 25.58
N GLU A 116 -5.28 -29.08 26.09
CA GLU A 116 -6.18 -30.22 26.14
C GLU A 116 -7.21 -30.14 25.01
N SER A 117 -7.35 -31.22 24.24
CA SER A 117 -8.49 -31.46 23.34
C SER A 117 -9.30 -32.66 23.83
N SER A 118 -10.45 -32.95 23.20
CA SER A 118 -11.35 -34.03 23.61
C SER A 118 -10.69 -35.42 23.62
N ASP A 119 -9.70 -35.64 22.74
CA ASP A 119 -9.10 -36.97 22.52
C ASP A 119 -7.58 -36.99 22.73
N GLU A 120 -6.92 -35.83 22.76
CA GLU A 120 -5.46 -35.69 22.79
C GLU A 120 -5.03 -34.48 23.62
N TRP A 121 -3.99 -34.62 24.44
CA TRP A 121 -3.35 -33.51 25.13
C TRP A 121 -1.95 -33.31 24.57
N LEU A 122 -1.55 -32.06 24.33
CA LEU A 122 -0.21 -31.70 23.90
C LEU A 122 0.44 -30.85 24.98
N GLY A 123 1.61 -31.24 25.47
CA GLY A 123 2.32 -30.52 26.49
C GLY A 123 3.75 -30.17 26.09
N PHE A 124 4.20 -28.99 26.54
CA PHE A 124 5.57 -28.52 26.38
C PHE A 124 6.19 -28.34 27.75
N VAL A 125 7.46 -28.73 27.86
CA VAL A 125 8.23 -28.76 29.10
C VAL A 125 9.56 -28.05 28.85
N GLN A 126 9.92 -27.13 29.72
CA GLN A 126 11.19 -26.42 29.68
C GLN A 126 11.81 -26.39 31.08
N ASP A 127 13.13 -26.63 31.17
CA ASP A 127 13.89 -26.45 32.41
C ASP A 127 14.16 -24.95 32.62
N PHE A 128 13.43 -24.35 33.57
CA PHE A 128 13.42 -22.93 33.92
C PHE A 128 14.27 -22.64 35.19
N THR A 129 15.11 -23.60 35.59
CA THR A 129 15.87 -23.53 36.86
C THR A 129 16.84 -22.36 36.89
N ARG A 130 17.57 -22.09 35.80
CA ARG A 130 18.56 -21.01 35.72
C ARG A 130 17.92 -19.63 35.94
N GLN A 131 16.82 -19.35 35.24
CA GLN A 131 16.13 -18.05 35.26
C GLN A 131 15.44 -17.71 36.60
N LEU A 132 15.12 -18.72 37.43
CA LEU A 132 14.54 -18.51 38.77
C LEU A 132 15.61 -18.43 39.87
N SER A 133 16.77 -19.04 39.63
CA SER A 133 17.95 -18.95 40.51
C SER A 133 18.41 -17.49 40.65
N ASP A 134 18.32 -16.71 39.58
CA ASP A 134 18.78 -15.32 39.51
C ASP A 134 17.87 -14.29 40.20
N LYS A 135 16.62 -14.66 40.56
CA LYS A 135 15.62 -13.72 41.11
C LYS A 135 15.47 -13.72 42.63
N ASN A 136 15.98 -14.73 43.35
CA ASN A 136 15.64 -14.93 44.77
C ASN A 136 16.55 -14.22 45.80
N ASP A 137 17.57 -13.47 45.38
CA ASP A 137 18.56 -12.87 46.31
C ASP A 137 18.56 -11.33 46.35
N LEU A 138 17.37 -10.71 46.47
CA LEU A 138 17.16 -9.25 46.45
C LEU A 138 17.89 -8.43 47.55
N ARG A 139 18.52 -9.05 48.56
CA ARG A 139 19.31 -8.33 49.57
C ARG A 139 20.82 -8.32 49.28
N SER A 140 21.35 -9.27 48.51
CA SER A 140 22.78 -9.33 48.18
C SER A 140 23.13 -8.49 46.94
N PHE A 141 22.21 -8.30 45.99
CA PHE A 141 22.46 -7.54 44.74
C PHE A 141 22.74 -6.04 44.90
N VAL A 142 22.26 -5.43 45.99
CA VAL A 142 22.58 -4.01 46.28
C VAL A 142 24.04 -3.88 46.72
N GLU A 143 24.59 -4.92 47.36
CA GLU A 143 25.94 -4.91 47.93
C GLU A 143 26.98 -5.49 46.95
N TYR A 144 26.62 -6.50 46.16
CA TYR A 144 27.47 -7.18 45.18
C TYR A 144 26.78 -7.35 43.82
N ASP A 145 27.55 -7.35 42.74
CA ASP A 145 27.06 -7.61 41.39
C ASP A 145 26.91 -9.11 41.10
N PRO A 146 25.79 -9.54 40.46
CA PRO A 146 25.45 -10.94 40.29
C PRO A 146 26.45 -11.75 39.44
N VAL A 147 27.11 -11.10 38.47
CA VAL A 147 28.02 -11.76 37.53
C VAL A 147 29.44 -11.76 38.08
N THR A 148 29.98 -10.57 38.35
CA THR A 148 31.37 -10.42 38.82
C THR A 148 31.56 -10.89 40.27
N ARG A 149 30.49 -10.90 41.07
CA ARG A 149 30.50 -11.10 42.54
C ARG A 149 31.45 -10.14 43.26
N LEU A 150 31.75 -8.99 42.65
CA LEU A 150 32.47 -7.87 43.26
C LEU A 150 31.46 -6.90 43.90
N PRO A 151 31.90 -6.04 44.83
CA PRO A 151 31.05 -4.98 45.36
C PRO A 151 30.38 -4.19 44.23
N SER A 152 29.06 -3.99 44.33
CA SER A 152 28.29 -3.22 43.34
C SER A 152 28.82 -1.79 43.23
N TYR A 153 28.58 -1.10 42.12
CA TYR A 153 29.01 0.30 41.98
C TYR A 153 28.53 1.20 43.14
N PRO A 154 27.26 1.15 43.60
CA PRO A 154 26.83 1.89 44.80
C PRO A 154 27.63 1.54 46.06
N SER A 155 27.87 0.26 46.31
CA SER A 155 28.60 -0.25 47.48
C SER A 155 30.07 0.19 47.46
N PHE A 156 30.74 0.01 46.32
CA PHE A 156 32.10 0.46 46.07
C PHE A 156 32.23 1.99 46.20
N SER A 157 31.37 2.76 45.53
CA SER A 157 31.40 4.22 45.57
C SER A 157 31.22 4.75 46.99
N GLN A 158 30.28 4.19 47.75
CA GLN A 158 30.07 4.60 49.14
C GLN A 158 31.28 4.28 50.02
N THR A 159 31.91 3.13 49.82
CA THR A 159 33.11 2.71 50.56
C THR A 159 34.29 3.65 50.28
N VAL A 160 34.60 3.88 49.01
CA VAL A 160 35.70 4.76 48.61
C VAL A 160 35.45 6.21 49.03
N LYS A 161 34.23 6.75 48.87
CA LYS A 161 33.89 8.12 49.30
C LYS A 161 34.06 8.35 50.80
N LYS A 162 33.82 7.33 51.63
CA LYS A 162 34.05 7.40 53.08
C LYS A 162 35.54 7.40 53.42
N MET A 163 36.35 6.64 52.67
CA MET A 163 37.79 6.51 52.90
C MET A 163 38.59 7.69 52.33
N LEU A 164 38.16 8.27 51.21
CA LEU A 164 38.92 9.27 50.45
C LEU A 164 39.44 10.46 51.30
N PRO A 165 38.68 11.04 52.26
CA PRO A 165 39.18 12.14 53.09
C PRO A 165 40.31 11.76 54.05
N GLU A 166 40.48 10.46 54.35
CA GLU A 166 41.47 9.94 55.31
C GLU A 166 42.77 9.48 54.64
N VAL A 167 42.81 9.44 53.30
CA VAL A 167 43.94 8.91 52.52
C VAL A 167 44.78 10.06 51.98
N GLN A 168 46.11 10.00 52.17
CA GLN A 168 47.03 11.05 51.69
C GLN A 168 47.27 11.00 50.17
N SER A 169 47.35 9.79 49.60
CA SER A 169 47.52 9.57 48.16
C SER A 169 46.84 8.26 47.75
N CYS A 170 46.09 8.28 46.66
CA CYS A 170 45.46 7.08 46.10
C CYS A 170 45.38 7.13 44.58
N CYS A 171 45.08 5.98 43.98
CA CYS A 171 44.82 5.84 42.55
C CYS A 171 43.52 5.08 42.34
N LEU A 172 42.70 5.53 41.39
CA LEU A 172 41.60 4.75 40.86
C LEU A 172 41.97 4.26 39.46
N ALA A 173 41.88 2.95 39.25
CA ALA A 173 42.01 2.35 37.94
C ALA A 173 40.65 1.81 37.47
N THR A 174 40.31 2.08 36.22
CA THR A 174 39.16 1.50 35.51
C THR A 174 39.70 0.48 34.52
N LEU A 175 39.36 -0.79 34.73
CA LEU A 175 39.81 -1.92 33.95
C LEU A 175 38.67 -2.33 33.03
N TYR A 176 38.95 -2.51 31.74
CA TYR A 176 38.02 -3.06 30.76
C TYR A 176 38.53 -4.42 30.26
N ILE A 177 37.66 -5.42 30.22
CA ILE A 177 38.02 -6.79 29.81
C ILE A 177 37.89 -6.91 28.29
N ASN A 178 39.02 -6.85 27.58
CA ASN A 178 39.07 -7.03 26.13
C ASN A 178 38.78 -8.48 25.73
N GLY A 179 38.11 -8.65 24.59
CA GLY A 179 37.86 -9.96 23.98
C GLY A 179 36.56 -10.64 24.41
N ILE A 180 35.91 -10.18 25.48
CA ILE A 180 34.59 -10.70 25.93
C ILE A 180 33.49 -10.38 24.91
N GLU A 181 33.45 -9.17 24.35
CA GLU A 181 32.46 -8.79 23.32
C GLU A 181 32.52 -9.73 22.09
N LYS A 182 33.74 -10.10 21.69
CA LYS A 182 33.96 -11.05 20.60
C LYS A 182 33.53 -12.46 21.01
N LEU A 183 33.77 -12.89 22.25
CA LEU A 183 33.27 -14.18 22.75
C LEU A 183 31.75 -14.23 22.78
N GLY A 184 31.07 -13.15 23.17
CA GLY A 184 29.61 -13.06 23.17
C GLY A 184 28.96 -13.24 21.79
N SER A 185 29.72 -13.07 20.70
CA SER A 185 29.24 -13.41 19.35
C SER A 185 29.25 -14.92 19.05
N PHE A 186 29.95 -15.73 19.85
CA PHE A 186 30.12 -17.18 19.66
C PHE A 186 29.62 -18.02 20.83
N LEU A 187 29.37 -17.41 21.98
CA LEU A 187 28.98 -18.05 23.22
C LEU A 187 27.61 -17.56 23.64
N THR A 188 26.88 -18.42 24.36
CA THR A 188 25.61 -18.03 24.99
C THR A 188 25.82 -16.89 25.98
N VAL A 189 24.76 -16.13 26.28
CA VAL A 189 24.79 -15.07 27.31
C VAL A 189 25.31 -15.63 28.63
N ASP A 190 24.85 -16.82 29.03
CA ASP A 190 25.28 -17.44 30.27
C ASP A 190 26.76 -17.82 30.25
N SER A 191 27.23 -18.44 29.16
CA SER A 191 28.65 -18.77 29.00
C SER A 191 29.54 -17.53 28.99
N THR A 192 29.04 -16.42 28.41
CA THR A 192 29.74 -15.12 28.43
C THR A 192 29.81 -14.55 29.85
N ASN A 193 28.72 -14.63 30.61
CA ASN A 193 28.69 -14.25 32.02
C ASN A 193 29.62 -15.12 32.88
N SER A 194 29.68 -16.43 32.64
CA SER A 194 30.63 -17.31 33.33
C SER A 194 32.09 -16.92 33.01
N CYS A 195 32.39 -16.51 31.76
CA CYS A 195 33.73 -15.99 31.42
C CYS A 195 34.07 -14.71 32.22
N ILE A 196 33.13 -13.75 32.31
CA ILE A 196 33.30 -12.54 33.13
C ILE A 196 33.50 -12.90 34.61
N THR A 197 32.78 -13.92 35.09
CA THR A 197 32.91 -14.43 36.46
C THR A 197 34.31 -14.99 36.70
N SER A 198 34.83 -15.84 35.81
CA SER A 198 36.19 -16.40 35.91
C SER A 198 37.26 -15.30 35.92
N VAL A 199 37.13 -14.29 35.06
CA VAL A 199 38.03 -13.13 35.04
C VAL A 199 37.96 -12.35 36.35
N SER A 200 36.75 -12.09 36.84
CA SER A 200 36.55 -11.37 38.10
C SER A 200 37.15 -12.14 39.29
N GLU A 201 37.04 -13.47 39.29
CA GLU A 201 37.62 -14.32 40.33
C GLU A 201 39.16 -14.32 40.28
N ALA A 202 39.75 -14.34 39.08
CA ALA A 202 41.21 -14.20 38.93
C ALA A 202 41.71 -12.85 39.47
N LEU A 203 40.93 -11.78 39.28
CA LEU A 203 41.27 -10.44 39.79
C LEU A 203 41.10 -10.32 41.32
N LYS A 204 40.14 -11.02 41.93
CA LYS A 204 39.94 -11.00 43.40
C LYS A 204 41.17 -11.43 44.18
N GLY A 205 42.04 -12.27 43.61
CA GLY A 205 43.29 -12.68 44.24
C GLY A 205 44.23 -11.51 44.58
N PHE A 206 44.03 -10.34 43.96
CA PHE A 206 44.80 -9.12 44.21
C PHE A 206 44.15 -8.18 45.25
N ALA A 207 42.93 -8.47 45.71
CA ALA A 207 42.24 -7.65 46.70
C ALA A 207 42.90 -7.79 48.08
N GLY A 208 42.96 -6.68 48.83
CA GLY A 208 43.57 -6.64 50.16
C GLY A 208 43.30 -5.32 50.87
N GLU A 209 44.00 -5.05 51.98
CA GLU A 209 43.81 -3.79 52.74
C GLU A 209 44.12 -2.54 51.89
N SER A 210 45.09 -2.64 50.97
CA SER A 210 45.50 -1.54 50.10
C SER A 210 44.84 -1.52 48.72
N VAL A 211 44.09 -2.58 48.34
CA VAL A 211 43.51 -2.76 47.00
C VAL A 211 42.04 -3.15 47.15
N ILE A 212 41.16 -2.22 46.81
CA ILE A 212 39.70 -2.41 46.90
C ILE A 212 39.14 -2.49 45.48
N MET A 213 38.37 -3.53 45.19
CA MET A 213 37.75 -3.72 43.89
C MET A 213 36.24 -3.51 43.94
N GLY A 214 35.65 -3.08 42.83
CA GLY A 214 34.21 -2.97 42.66
C GLY A 214 33.83 -3.08 41.19
N THR A 215 32.61 -3.51 40.91
CA THR A 215 32.11 -3.55 39.54
C THR A 215 31.64 -2.16 39.09
N LYS A 216 31.80 -1.86 37.79
CA LYS A 216 31.20 -0.69 37.15
C LYS A 216 30.09 -1.12 36.19
N SER A 217 30.40 -2.06 35.30
CA SER A 217 29.50 -2.61 34.30
C SER A 217 29.93 -4.05 33.97
N ASN A 218 29.20 -4.76 33.11
CA ASN A 218 29.49 -6.16 32.77
C ASN A 218 30.91 -6.38 32.19
N TYR A 219 31.57 -5.34 31.69
CA TYR A 219 32.91 -5.42 31.11
C TYR A 219 33.94 -4.56 31.84
N GLU A 220 33.54 -3.84 32.89
CA GLU A 220 34.38 -2.83 33.54
C GLU A 220 34.44 -3.03 35.05
N ILE A 221 35.66 -3.00 35.59
CA ILE A 221 35.97 -3.18 37.02
C ILE A 221 36.75 -1.96 37.51
N PHE A 222 36.36 -1.41 38.65
CA PHE A 222 37.16 -0.44 39.37
C PHE A 222 38.12 -1.11 40.35
N VAL A 223 39.34 -0.58 40.40
CA VAL A 223 40.35 -0.93 41.40
C VAL A 223 40.87 0.33 42.05
N PHE A 224 40.64 0.47 43.35
CA PHE A 224 41.10 1.58 44.17
C PHE A 224 42.33 1.16 44.98
N PHE A 225 43.45 1.85 44.75
CA PHE A 225 44.72 1.65 45.43
C PHE A 225 44.92 2.74 46.47
N ARG A 226 45.12 2.36 47.74
CA ARG A 226 45.48 3.28 48.82
C ARG A 226 46.86 2.98 49.34
N ASP A 227 47.58 4.03 49.73
CA ASP A 227 48.91 3.92 50.36
C ASP A 227 49.92 3.13 49.49
N CYS A 228 49.77 3.19 48.15
CA CYS A 228 50.67 2.57 47.17
C CYS A 228 51.35 3.64 46.31
N ASP A 229 52.63 3.43 45.98
CA ASP A 229 53.33 4.26 45.00
C ASP A 229 53.00 3.85 43.54
N LYS A 230 53.33 4.73 42.57
CA LYS A 230 53.03 4.47 41.15
C LYS A 230 53.69 3.18 40.60
N MET A 231 54.86 2.80 41.10
CA MET A 231 55.57 1.60 40.63
C MET A 231 54.90 0.33 41.17
N GLN A 232 54.46 0.34 42.43
CA GLN A 232 53.67 -0.72 43.05
C GLN A 232 52.34 -0.92 42.31
N ILE A 233 51.63 0.18 42.01
CA ILE A 233 50.37 0.14 41.26
C ILE A 233 50.61 -0.44 39.86
N TYR A 234 51.65 0.00 39.15
CA TYR A 234 51.97 -0.51 37.82
C TYR A 234 52.28 -2.02 37.83
N ASN A 235 53.03 -2.50 38.82
CA ASN A 235 53.32 -3.93 38.97
C ASN A 235 52.06 -4.75 39.27
N LEU A 236 51.16 -4.24 40.13
CA LEU A 236 49.89 -4.90 40.43
C LEU A 236 48.99 -4.97 39.20
N LEU A 237 48.86 -3.88 38.44
CA LEU A 237 48.05 -3.83 37.22
C LEU A 237 48.58 -4.75 36.11
N ASN A 238 49.90 -4.85 35.92
CA ASN A 238 50.49 -5.82 35.00
C ASN A 238 50.25 -7.26 35.46
N GLY A 239 50.36 -7.53 36.76
CA GLY A 239 50.02 -8.84 37.32
C GLY A 239 48.55 -9.20 37.11
N MET A 240 47.65 -8.23 37.23
CA MET A 240 46.22 -8.40 36.92
C MET A 240 46.01 -8.74 35.44
N ASP A 241 46.63 -8.01 34.50
CA ASP A 241 46.53 -8.30 33.07
C ASP A 241 47.09 -9.68 32.72
N GLU A 242 48.24 -10.06 33.28
CA GLU A 242 48.82 -11.40 33.12
C GLU A 242 47.90 -12.51 33.68
N ALA A 243 47.26 -12.26 34.82
CA ALA A 243 46.29 -13.19 35.41
C ALA A 243 45.06 -13.36 34.51
N VAL A 244 44.59 -12.29 33.85
CA VAL A 244 43.47 -12.35 32.90
C VAL A 244 43.85 -13.07 31.61
N GLN A 245 45.05 -12.81 31.07
CA GLN A 245 45.56 -13.49 29.87
C GLN A 245 45.73 -15.00 30.08
N ASN A 246 46.09 -15.41 31.29
CA ASN A 246 46.28 -16.81 31.67
C ASN A 246 45.07 -17.42 32.38
N CYS A 247 43.94 -16.70 32.43
CA CYS A 247 42.75 -17.14 33.14
C CYS A 247 42.15 -18.38 32.46
N ILE A 248 41.88 -19.42 33.25
CA ILE A 248 41.11 -20.59 32.79
C ILE A 248 39.63 -20.22 32.92
N LEU A 249 38.95 -20.12 31.79
CA LEU A 249 37.53 -19.82 31.74
C LEU A 249 36.74 -21.09 32.02
N THR A 250 35.78 -20.99 32.94
CA THR A 250 34.94 -22.12 33.34
C THR A 250 33.47 -21.73 33.32
N ASP A 251 32.59 -22.68 33.03
CA ASP A 251 31.16 -22.48 33.23
C ASP A 251 30.77 -22.56 34.71
N ASP A 252 29.47 -22.44 34.99
CA ASP A 252 28.93 -22.50 36.36
C ASP A 252 29.13 -23.87 37.05
N PHE A 253 29.54 -24.89 36.30
CA PHE A 253 29.83 -26.24 36.80
C PHE A 253 31.34 -26.51 36.93
N GLY A 254 32.19 -25.54 36.57
CA GLY A 254 33.64 -25.67 36.63
C GLY A 254 34.25 -26.39 35.43
N GLU A 255 33.47 -26.67 34.38
CA GLU A 255 33.98 -27.23 33.13
C GLU A 255 34.70 -26.15 32.32
N ILE A 256 35.85 -26.49 31.72
CA ILE A 256 36.67 -25.53 30.97
C ILE A 256 35.93 -25.10 29.70
N ILE A 257 35.74 -23.80 29.53
CA ILE A 257 35.24 -23.20 28.30
C ILE A 257 36.42 -23.03 27.34
N ASP A 258 36.47 -23.87 26.31
CA ASP A 258 37.52 -23.81 25.30
C ASP A 258 37.35 -22.60 24.37
N ILE A 259 38.23 -21.61 24.53
CA ILE A 259 38.31 -20.40 23.69
C ILE A 259 39.52 -20.38 22.75
N SER A 260 40.24 -21.50 22.64
CA SER A 260 41.65 -21.61 22.19
C SER A 260 42.01 -21.00 20.83
N ASP A 261 41.04 -20.61 20.00
CA ASP A 261 41.28 -19.96 18.69
C ASP A 261 40.44 -18.69 18.43
N LYS A 262 39.64 -18.22 19.38
CA LYS A 262 38.56 -17.25 19.08
C LYS A 262 38.79 -15.84 19.64
N SER A 263 39.42 -15.69 20.81
CA SER A 263 39.91 -14.41 21.32
C SER A 263 40.92 -14.62 22.46
N ARG A 264 41.93 -13.75 22.56
CA ARG A 264 42.75 -13.63 23.79
C ARG A 264 42.13 -12.57 24.67
N LEU A 265 41.86 -12.92 25.94
CA LEU A 265 41.44 -11.95 26.93
C LEU A 265 42.64 -11.12 27.39
N SER A 266 42.42 -9.84 27.61
CA SER A 266 43.42 -8.90 28.15
C SER A 266 42.69 -7.73 28.80
N LEU A 267 43.41 -6.86 29.50
CA LEU A 267 42.86 -5.65 30.08
C LEU A 267 43.25 -4.42 29.26
N SER A 268 42.34 -3.45 29.17
CA SER A 268 42.68 -2.05 28.93
C SER A 268 42.43 -1.30 30.22
N ILE A 269 43.37 -0.47 30.66
CA ILE A 269 43.37 0.09 32.00
C ILE A 269 43.60 1.59 31.93
N GLY A 270 42.71 2.36 32.54
CA GLY A 270 42.85 3.80 32.72
C GLY A 270 43.02 4.17 34.18
N CYS A 271 44.05 4.96 34.51
CA CYS A 271 44.39 5.32 35.88
C CYS A 271 44.28 6.83 36.13
N SER A 272 43.78 7.21 37.31
CA SER A 272 43.78 8.59 37.81
C SER A 272 44.25 8.67 39.26
N SER A 273 44.97 9.75 39.58
CA SER A 273 45.63 9.94 40.88
C SER A 273 44.92 11.01 41.72
N TYR A 274 44.85 10.80 43.03
CA TYR A 274 44.44 11.80 44.01
C TYR A 274 45.57 12.05 45.02
N PRO A 275 45.83 13.30 45.42
CA PRO A 275 45.11 14.52 45.05
C PRO A 275 45.68 15.26 43.81
N ASP A 276 46.73 14.75 43.19
CA ASP A 276 47.49 15.46 42.14
C ASP A 276 46.66 15.79 40.90
N GLU A 277 45.77 14.88 40.48
CA GLU A 277 44.98 15.03 39.25
C GLU A 277 43.50 15.29 39.57
N ALA A 278 42.91 14.56 40.52
CA ALA A 278 41.51 14.67 40.92
C ALA A 278 41.35 15.21 42.34
N SER A 279 40.30 16.03 42.58
CA SER A 279 39.99 16.57 43.91
C SER A 279 38.87 15.84 44.67
N ASP A 280 38.12 14.97 43.99
CA ASP A 280 37.05 14.17 44.58
C ASP A 280 36.85 12.83 43.85
N PHE A 281 36.00 11.96 44.40
CA PHE A 281 35.72 10.65 43.83
C PHE A 281 35.14 10.70 42.40
N ASN A 282 34.27 11.67 42.11
CA ASN A 282 33.65 11.76 40.79
C ASN A 282 34.69 12.18 39.73
N MET A 283 35.63 13.06 40.09
CA MET A 283 36.76 13.40 39.24
C MET A 283 37.69 12.20 39.03
N LEU A 284 38.00 11.43 40.08
CA LEU A 284 38.79 10.20 39.97
C LEU A 284 38.16 9.23 38.95
N VAL A 285 36.85 8.98 39.09
CA VAL A 285 36.09 8.13 38.16
C VAL A 285 36.17 8.69 36.74
N ASN A 286 35.83 9.97 36.54
CA ASN A 286 35.81 10.58 35.22
C ASN A 286 37.18 10.55 34.53
N TYR A 287 38.27 10.78 35.26
CA TYR A 287 39.63 10.80 34.72
C TYR A 287 40.20 9.41 34.45
N SER A 288 39.87 8.43 35.30
CA SER A 288 40.27 7.03 35.05
C SER A 288 39.49 6.43 33.87
N GLU A 289 38.21 6.75 33.73
CA GLU A 289 37.39 6.38 32.57
C GLU A 289 37.87 7.07 31.27
N PHE A 290 38.30 8.34 31.33
CA PHE A 290 38.91 9.01 30.17
C PHE A 290 40.24 8.36 29.76
N ALA A 291 41.12 8.09 30.73
CA ALA A 291 42.38 7.41 30.46
C ALA A 291 42.14 6.01 29.86
N LEU A 292 41.07 5.32 30.26
CA LEU A 292 40.64 4.05 29.70
C LEU A 292 40.13 4.21 28.27
N TYR A 293 39.32 5.24 28.00
CA TYR A 293 38.88 5.57 26.64
C TYR A 293 40.09 5.74 25.70
N GLU A 294 41.11 6.50 26.13
CA GLU A 294 42.36 6.65 25.40
C GLU A 294 43.11 5.33 25.22
N ALA A 295 43.18 4.48 26.25
CA ALA A 295 43.82 3.15 26.14
C ALA A 295 43.12 2.24 25.11
N ARG A 296 41.82 2.40 24.92
CA ARG A 296 41.04 1.64 23.94
C ARG A 296 41.15 2.21 22.53
N THR A 297 41.36 3.52 22.37
CA THR A 297 41.52 4.16 21.06
C THR A 297 42.97 4.09 20.54
N ASP A 298 43.95 4.38 21.40
CA ASP A 298 45.39 4.29 21.10
C ASP A 298 45.92 2.91 21.54
N ARG A 299 45.83 1.90 20.66
CA ARG A 299 46.21 0.49 20.86
C ARG A 299 47.69 0.25 21.27
N ARG A 300 48.44 1.30 21.62
CA ARG A 300 49.85 1.28 22.00
C ARG A 300 50.08 0.93 23.48
N HIS A 301 49.10 1.15 24.36
CA HIS A 301 49.28 1.00 25.80
C HIS A 301 48.14 0.20 26.46
N VAL A 302 48.51 -0.84 27.21
CA VAL A 302 47.60 -1.65 28.06
C VAL A 302 47.15 -0.85 29.28
N ILE A 303 48.06 -0.08 29.88
CA ILE A 303 47.81 0.82 31.02
C ILE A 303 48.09 2.24 30.57
N ASN A 304 47.09 3.11 30.70
CA ASN A 304 47.21 4.53 30.41
C ASN A 304 46.89 5.36 31.67
N TRP A 305 47.67 6.41 31.89
CA TRP A 305 47.47 7.33 33.01
C TRP A 305 46.83 8.61 32.48
N PHE A 306 45.96 9.21 33.28
CA PHE A 306 45.29 10.45 32.93
C PHE A 306 46.28 11.56 32.56
N SER A 307 46.00 12.24 31.45
CA SER A 307 46.70 13.43 31.00
C SER A 307 45.71 14.57 30.78
N GLU A 308 45.88 15.67 31.51
CA GLU A 308 45.01 16.84 31.37
C GLU A 308 45.06 17.43 29.94
N GLU A 309 46.23 17.41 29.30
CA GLU A 309 46.40 17.91 27.94
C GLU A 309 45.56 17.10 26.93
N ASN A 310 45.58 15.77 27.05
CA ASN A 310 44.78 14.91 26.17
C ASN A 310 43.29 15.02 26.51
N TYR A 311 42.94 15.14 27.78
CA TYR A 311 41.56 15.35 28.21
C TYR A 311 40.94 16.59 27.59
N ILE A 312 41.68 17.71 27.58
CA ILE A 312 41.23 18.95 26.94
C ILE A 312 41.04 18.76 25.42
N ARG A 313 41.91 17.97 24.79
CA ARG A 313 41.92 17.74 23.34
C ARG A 313 40.78 16.82 22.87
N GLU A 314 40.46 15.77 23.63
CA GLU A 314 39.54 14.70 23.21
C GLU A 314 38.21 14.68 23.97
N LYS A 315 37.97 15.67 24.85
CA LYS A 315 36.78 15.78 25.69
C LYS A 315 35.46 15.52 24.97
N ASP A 316 35.30 16.07 23.76
CA ASP A 316 34.05 15.95 23.00
C ASP A 316 33.85 14.54 22.44
N SER A 317 34.92 13.89 21.95
CA SER A 317 34.89 12.49 21.49
C SER A 317 34.59 11.55 22.65
N TYR A 318 35.22 11.77 23.80
CA TYR A 318 34.96 11.02 25.03
C TYR A 318 33.50 11.18 25.51
N LYS A 319 32.99 12.42 25.53
CA LYS A 319 31.59 12.70 25.89
C LYS A 319 30.61 12.00 24.94
N ASN A 320 30.89 11.97 23.64
CA ASN A 320 30.08 11.24 22.67
C ASN A 320 30.14 9.72 22.91
N ALA A 321 31.30 9.16 23.24
CA ALA A 321 31.43 7.76 23.61
C ALA A 321 30.59 7.40 24.85
N GLN A 322 30.60 8.25 25.88
CA GLN A 322 29.77 8.07 27.08
C GLN A 322 28.27 8.12 26.75
N MET A 323 27.84 9.09 25.93
CA MET A 323 26.45 9.20 25.49
C MET A 323 26.00 7.97 24.67
N PHE A 324 26.85 7.45 23.78
CA PHE A 324 26.55 6.24 23.02
C PHE A 324 26.42 5.01 23.93
N SER A 325 27.34 4.83 24.88
CA SER A 325 27.29 3.73 25.85
C SER A 325 25.96 3.75 26.64
N ARG A 326 25.56 4.93 27.14
CA ARG A 326 24.26 5.12 27.79
C ARG A 326 23.09 4.82 26.86
N LEU A 327 23.15 5.29 25.61
CA LEU A 327 22.10 5.05 24.61
C LEU A 327 21.86 3.55 24.39
N VAL A 328 22.92 2.74 24.32
CA VAL A 328 22.83 1.29 24.16
C VAL A 328 22.33 0.63 25.43
N GLN A 329 22.91 0.96 26.59
CA GLN A 329 22.56 0.35 27.89
C GLN A 329 21.11 0.62 28.31
N GLU A 330 20.62 1.84 28.10
CA GLU A 330 19.26 2.26 28.46
C GLU A 330 18.23 2.02 27.33
N ASN A 331 18.65 1.43 26.19
CA ASN A 331 17.83 1.27 24.99
C ASN A 331 17.11 2.58 24.56
N MET A 332 17.88 3.66 24.38
CA MET A 332 17.38 4.99 24.04
C MET A 332 17.23 5.17 22.51
N LEU A 333 16.76 4.11 21.84
CA LEU A 333 16.47 4.09 20.41
C LEU A 333 14.96 4.06 20.17
N SER A 334 14.51 4.84 19.19
CA SER A 334 13.16 4.82 18.64
C SER A 334 13.23 4.79 17.11
N TYR A 335 12.09 4.58 16.47
CA TYR A 335 12.02 4.45 15.01
C TYR A 335 10.95 5.37 14.46
N TYR A 336 11.34 6.16 13.46
CA TYR A 336 10.40 6.94 12.65
C TYR A 336 10.09 6.13 11.40
N LEU A 337 8.83 6.12 11.01
CA LEU A 337 8.29 5.27 9.98
C LEU A 337 8.05 6.13 8.74
N GLN A 338 8.62 5.74 7.61
CA GLN A 338 8.39 6.40 6.33
C GLN A 338 7.61 5.48 5.39
N PRO A 339 6.45 5.91 4.85
CA PRO A 339 5.64 5.04 4.00
C PRO A 339 6.28 4.86 2.61
N ILE A 340 6.16 3.63 2.11
CA ILE A 340 6.50 3.19 0.76
C ILE A 340 5.19 2.98 0.00
N ILE A 341 5.07 3.64 -1.15
CA ILE A 341 3.81 3.78 -1.89
C ILE A 341 3.88 2.99 -3.19
N GLU A 342 2.82 2.23 -3.50
CA GLU A 342 2.64 1.62 -4.81
C GLU A 342 2.33 2.68 -5.86
N THR A 343 3.10 2.71 -6.95
CA THR A 343 2.98 3.72 -7.99
C THR A 343 1.72 3.59 -8.83
N GLN A 344 1.05 2.44 -8.83
CA GLN A 344 -0.17 2.22 -9.61
C GLN A 344 -1.41 2.79 -8.91
N THR A 345 -1.56 2.50 -7.61
CA THR A 345 -2.77 2.83 -6.85
C THR A 345 -2.60 4.00 -5.89
N GLY A 346 -1.36 4.37 -5.56
CA GLY A 346 -1.06 5.35 -4.52
C GLY A 346 -1.32 4.83 -3.09
N ASN A 347 -1.45 3.51 -2.90
CA ASN A 347 -1.64 2.91 -1.59
C ASN A 347 -0.30 2.71 -0.87
N ILE A 348 -0.33 2.81 0.47
CA ILE A 348 0.82 2.48 1.30
C ILE A 348 0.91 0.96 1.43
N VAL A 349 1.99 0.37 0.93
CA VAL A 349 2.23 -1.08 0.94
C VAL A 349 3.32 -1.50 1.93
N ALA A 350 4.17 -0.57 2.35
CA ALA A 350 5.20 -0.84 3.34
C ALA A 350 5.65 0.42 4.07
N TYR A 351 6.49 0.22 5.08
CA TYR A 351 7.13 1.27 5.85
C TYR A 351 8.61 0.98 6.04
N GLU A 352 9.46 1.98 5.93
CA GLU A 352 10.85 1.90 6.38
C GLU A 352 10.99 2.40 7.83
N ALA A 353 11.65 1.61 8.67
CA ALA A 353 11.92 1.93 10.06
C ALA A 353 13.27 2.65 10.21
N LEU A 354 13.23 3.97 10.37
CA LEU A 354 14.40 4.82 10.46
C LEU A 354 14.76 5.15 11.92
N MET A 355 15.90 4.64 12.37
CA MET A 355 16.43 4.84 13.73
C MET A 355 16.51 6.32 14.15
N ARG A 356 16.17 6.63 15.41
CA ARG A 356 16.30 7.94 16.07
C ARG A 356 16.69 7.76 17.53
N SER A 357 17.57 8.61 18.07
CA SER A 357 17.81 8.66 19.51
C SER A 357 16.62 9.30 20.25
N THR A 358 16.37 8.87 21.49
CA THR A 358 15.30 9.41 22.35
C THR A 358 15.84 10.13 23.59
N GLY A 359 14.93 10.76 24.34
CA GLY A 359 15.25 11.42 25.60
C GLY A 359 16.11 12.67 25.43
N ASP A 360 17.13 12.80 26.26
CA ASP A 360 18.09 13.91 26.26
C ASP A 360 19.24 13.74 25.25
N ILE A 361 19.40 12.55 24.67
CA ILE A 361 20.45 12.25 23.70
C ILE A 361 20.00 12.67 22.30
N LYS A 362 20.76 13.54 21.64
CA LYS A 362 20.49 14.06 20.29
C LYS A 362 21.58 13.65 19.31
N MET A 363 21.75 12.34 19.13
CA MET A 363 22.69 11.78 18.15
C MET A 363 21.97 11.42 16.86
N SER A 364 22.55 11.82 15.73
CA SER A 364 22.06 11.34 14.43
C SER A 364 22.42 9.85 14.22
N PRO A 365 21.65 9.10 13.41
CA PRO A 365 21.98 7.71 13.08
C PRO A 365 23.42 7.53 12.59
N ARG A 366 23.91 8.44 11.74
CA ARG A 366 25.29 8.43 11.25
C ARG A 366 26.32 8.57 12.37
N GLN A 367 26.06 9.40 13.39
CA GLN A 367 26.94 9.52 14.54
C GLN A 367 26.92 8.25 15.40
N ILE A 368 25.74 7.66 15.63
CA ILE A 368 25.58 6.42 16.39
C ILE A 368 26.38 5.30 15.72
N LEU A 369 26.20 5.10 14.41
CA LEU A 369 26.90 4.07 13.64
C LEU A 369 28.42 4.29 13.61
N ALA A 370 28.89 5.53 13.40
CA ALA A 370 30.32 5.83 13.41
C ALA A 370 30.98 5.56 14.78
N ILE A 371 30.31 5.91 15.88
CA ILE A 371 30.82 5.62 17.23
C ILE A 371 30.80 4.11 17.49
N ALA A 372 29.70 3.43 17.15
CA ALA A 372 29.57 1.99 17.28
C ALA A 372 30.68 1.24 16.53
N GLU A 373 30.98 1.64 15.29
CA GLU A 373 32.07 1.08 14.49
C GLU A 373 33.43 1.31 15.15
N SER A 374 33.72 2.54 15.60
CA SER A 374 34.99 2.86 16.27
C SER A 374 35.21 2.07 17.57
N GLN A 375 34.13 1.64 18.22
CA GLN A 375 34.13 0.87 19.47
C GLN A 375 33.95 -0.65 19.26
N ASN A 376 33.84 -1.14 18.02
CA ASN A 376 33.47 -2.53 17.68
C ASN A 376 32.12 -2.98 18.28
N ASN A 377 31.19 -2.05 18.48
CA ASN A 377 29.89 -2.27 19.13
C ASN A 377 28.70 -2.12 18.16
N LEU A 378 28.91 -2.36 16.86
CA LEU A 378 27.83 -2.37 15.85
C LEU A 378 26.78 -3.45 16.16
N TYR A 379 27.22 -4.58 16.73
CA TYR A 379 26.35 -5.68 17.13
C TYR A 379 25.22 -5.25 18.09
N ALA A 380 25.53 -4.43 19.09
CA ALA A 380 24.50 -3.99 20.04
C ALA A 380 23.46 -3.09 19.36
N VAL A 381 23.86 -2.27 18.40
CA VAL A 381 22.93 -1.45 17.60
C VAL A 381 22.04 -2.37 16.74
N GLU A 382 22.62 -3.34 16.04
CA GLU A 382 21.87 -4.33 15.24
C GLU A 382 20.81 -5.04 16.10
N ARG A 383 21.22 -5.56 17.25
CA ARG A 383 20.33 -6.25 18.21
C ARG A 383 19.18 -5.34 18.66
N LEU A 384 19.48 -4.12 19.10
CA LEU A 384 18.45 -3.17 19.51
C LEU A 384 17.52 -2.80 18.34
N THR A 385 18.04 -2.68 17.11
CA THR A 385 17.22 -2.40 15.93
C THR A 385 16.19 -3.47 15.67
N PHE A 386 16.61 -4.73 15.55
CA PHE A 386 15.67 -5.83 15.30
C PHE A 386 14.62 -6.01 16.40
N PHE A 387 15.05 -6.02 17.67
CA PHE A 387 14.10 -6.22 18.78
C PHE A 387 13.11 -5.06 18.93
N ASN A 388 13.56 -3.81 18.74
CA ASN A 388 12.68 -2.65 18.86
C ASN A 388 11.69 -2.54 17.68
N THR A 389 12.12 -2.81 16.45
CA THR A 389 11.24 -2.74 15.28
C THR A 389 10.21 -3.88 15.27
N LEU A 390 10.60 -5.09 15.68
CA LEU A 390 9.67 -6.22 15.80
C LEU A 390 8.70 -6.06 16.96
N LYS A 391 9.13 -5.48 18.08
CA LYS A 391 8.21 -5.07 19.14
C LYS A 391 7.17 -4.07 18.61
N LEU A 392 7.62 -3.06 17.87
CA LEU A 392 6.74 -2.07 17.25
C LEU A 392 5.76 -2.71 16.25
N LEU A 393 6.21 -3.67 15.45
CA LEU A 393 5.35 -4.45 14.55
C LEU A 393 4.33 -5.27 15.34
N SER A 394 4.76 -5.97 16.38
CA SER A 394 3.91 -6.81 17.25
C SER A 394 2.85 -6.00 17.99
N GLU A 395 3.11 -4.74 18.34
CA GLU A 395 2.12 -3.86 18.96
C GLU A 395 1.07 -3.36 17.94
N ASN A 396 1.31 -3.55 16.63
CA ASN A 396 0.51 -2.97 15.54
C ASN A 396 0.13 -4.01 14.46
N GLN A 397 0.00 -5.30 14.79
CA GLN A 397 -0.18 -6.38 13.81
C GLN A 397 -1.31 -6.16 12.79
N GLN A 398 -2.47 -5.66 13.24
CA GLN A 398 -3.63 -5.40 12.37
C GLN A 398 -3.30 -4.39 11.26
N PHE A 399 -2.40 -3.43 11.56
CA PHE A 399 -1.96 -2.42 10.62
C PHE A 399 -1.05 -2.99 9.52
N PHE A 400 -0.41 -4.13 9.78
CA PHE A 400 0.53 -4.83 8.89
C PHE A 400 -0.05 -6.06 8.19
N THR A 401 -1.37 -6.27 8.23
CA THR A 401 -2.03 -7.39 7.52
C THR A 401 -1.59 -7.46 6.04
N GLU A 402 -1.69 -6.33 5.34
CA GLU A 402 -1.34 -6.15 3.92
C GLU A 402 -0.14 -5.20 3.73
N ARG A 403 0.70 -5.03 4.77
CA ARG A 403 1.83 -4.11 4.73
C ARG A 403 3.10 -4.74 5.28
N LYS A 404 4.25 -4.29 4.81
CA LYS A 404 5.57 -4.77 5.26
C LYS A 404 6.36 -3.72 6.04
N LEU A 405 7.32 -4.16 6.84
CA LEU A 405 8.26 -3.30 7.56
C LEU A 405 9.69 -3.54 7.06
N PHE A 406 10.27 -2.52 6.45
CA PHE A 406 11.66 -2.49 6.01
C PHE A 406 12.56 -2.13 7.19
N ILE A 407 13.58 -2.96 7.44
CA ILE A 407 14.51 -2.85 8.56
C ILE A 407 15.93 -2.87 7.99
N ASN A 408 16.66 -1.78 8.20
CA ASN A 408 18.08 -1.68 7.90
C ASN A 408 18.90 -2.71 8.71
N SER A 409 19.77 -3.47 8.05
CA SER A 409 20.67 -4.45 8.67
C SER A 409 22.11 -4.27 8.22
N MET A 410 23.03 -4.40 9.19
CA MET A 410 24.47 -4.33 8.95
C MET A 410 25.01 -5.74 8.68
N ALA A 411 25.23 -6.08 7.40
CA ALA A 411 25.68 -7.42 6.99
C ALA A 411 27.06 -7.83 7.57
N THR A 412 27.85 -6.90 8.10
CA THR A 412 29.12 -7.15 8.80
C THR A 412 28.96 -7.49 10.29
N SER A 413 27.76 -7.36 10.86
CA SER A 413 27.48 -7.55 12.29
C SER A 413 26.11 -8.21 12.52
N LEU A 414 25.85 -9.30 11.79
CA LEU A 414 24.63 -10.10 11.93
C LEU A 414 24.40 -10.57 13.37
N LEU A 415 23.13 -10.71 13.75
CA LEU A 415 22.73 -11.30 15.04
C LEU A 415 23.39 -12.68 15.25
N SER A 416 23.75 -12.99 16.48
CA SER A 416 24.18 -14.34 16.86
C SER A 416 23.04 -15.34 16.62
N ASP A 417 23.37 -16.62 16.57
CA ASP A 417 22.34 -17.66 16.44
C ASP A 417 21.37 -17.63 17.63
N ASP A 418 21.87 -17.37 18.84
CA ASP A 418 21.04 -17.25 20.05
C ASP A 418 20.06 -16.07 19.98
N ASP A 419 20.54 -14.87 19.61
CA ASP A 419 19.68 -13.69 19.50
C ASP A 419 18.68 -13.82 18.34
N PHE A 420 19.07 -14.46 17.24
CA PHE A 420 18.15 -14.78 16.15
C PHE A 420 17.08 -15.79 16.59
N ASN A 421 17.46 -16.81 17.37
CA ASN A 421 16.53 -17.78 17.94
C ASN A 421 15.58 -17.13 18.96
N GLU A 422 16.07 -16.25 19.83
CA GLU A 422 15.25 -15.47 20.75
C GLU A 422 14.22 -14.63 20.00
N LEU A 423 14.68 -13.94 18.94
CA LEU A 423 13.84 -13.14 18.07
C LEU A 423 12.75 -14.00 17.39
N TYR A 424 13.10 -15.18 16.87
CA TYR A 424 12.15 -16.12 16.28
C TYR A 424 11.12 -16.63 17.28
N LEU A 425 11.55 -17.06 18.47
CA LEU A 425 10.65 -17.52 19.52
C LEU A 425 9.68 -16.42 19.99
N THR A 426 10.12 -15.17 19.95
CA THR A 426 9.33 -14.03 20.42
C THR A 426 8.37 -13.50 19.35
N TYR A 427 8.77 -13.50 18.08
CA TYR A 427 8.06 -12.78 17.00
C TYR A 427 7.80 -13.60 15.73
N GLY A 428 7.99 -14.93 15.75
CA GLY A 428 8.03 -15.80 14.57
C GLY A 428 6.92 -15.57 13.53
N GLU A 429 5.67 -15.40 13.96
CA GLU A 429 4.51 -15.15 13.07
C GLU A 429 4.57 -13.81 12.31
N LEU A 430 5.39 -12.88 12.79
CA LEU A 430 5.52 -11.52 12.24
C LEU A 430 6.72 -11.37 11.31
N LEU A 431 7.62 -12.36 11.28
CA LEU A 431 8.86 -12.29 10.51
C LEU A 431 8.63 -12.35 8.99
N GLU A 432 7.52 -12.94 8.54
CA GLU A 432 7.14 -12.87 7.12
C GLU A 432 6.75 -11.44 6.66
N LYS A 433 6.49 -10.53 7.61
CA LYS A 433 6.11 -9.14 7.34
C LYS A 433 7.31 -8.21 7.25
N ILE A 434 8.53 -8.68 7.52
CA ILE A 434 9.72 -7.84 7.44
C ILE A 434 10.44 -7.97 6.10
N VAL A 435 11.05 -6.86 5.68
CA VAL A 435 12.00 -6.80 4.58
C VAL A 435 13.33 -6.33 5.15
N ILE A 436 14.37 -7.13 5.01
CA ILE A 436 15.70 -6.76 5.50
C ILE A 436 16.42 -5.99 4.42
N GLU A 437 16.86 -4.77 4.73
CA GLU A 437 17.62 -3.91 3.82
C GLU A 437 19.12 -4.05 4.10
N ILE A 438 19.90 -4.23 3.04
CA ILE A 438 21.36 -4.23 3.11
C ILE A 438 21.92 -3.27 2.05
N VAL A 439 22.97 -2.54 2.41
CA VAL A 439 23.67 -1.64 1.50
C VAL A 439 24.48 -2.44 0.48
N GLU A 440 24.49 -1.99 -0.78
CA GLU A 440 25.18 -2.64 -1.91
C GLU A 440 26.68 -2.91 -1.65
N ASP A 441 27.39 -1.98 -1.00
CA ASP A 441 28.83 -2.08 -0.70
C ASP A 441 29.13 -2.62 0.71
N SER A 442 28.24 -3.45 1.26
CA SER A 442 28.57 -4.13 2.51
C SER A 442 29.82 -4.99 2.29
N ALA A 443 30.92 -4.66 2.99
CA ALA A 443 32.16 -5.45 3.04
C ALA A 443 31.98 -6.86 3.65
N ALA A 444 30.75 -7.34 3.70
CA ALA A 444 30.33 -8.63 4.22
C ALA A 444 30.97 -9.76 3.41
N ASN A 445 31.61 -10.67 4.13
CA ASN A 445 32.16 -11.87 3.54
C ASN A 445 31.04 -12.75 2.94
N ALA A 446 31.38 -13.63 2.00
CA ALA A 446 30.40 -14.49 1.33
C ALA A 446 29.59 -15.37 2.30
N ASN A 447 30.16 -15.73 3.46
CA ASN A 447 29.49 -16.55 4.46
C ASN A 447 28.37 -15.79 5.18
N ALA A 448 28.58 -14.52 5.54
CA ALA A 448 27.56 -13.69 6.19
C ALA A 448 26.33 -13.51 5.29
N ILE A 449 26.56 -13.28 4.00
CA ILE A 449 25.49 -13.14 3.00
C ILE A 449 24.69 -14.44 2.87
N GLU A 450 25.37 -15.59 2.82
CA GLU A 450 24.71 -16.89 2.75
C GLU A 450 23.92 -17.20 4.02
N THR A 451 24.46 -16.85 5.20
CA THR A 451 23.74 -16.98 6.47
C THR A 451 22.48 -16.12 6.50
N LEU A 452 22.56 -14.84 6.09
CA LEU A 452 21.42 -13.95 6.01
C LEU A 452 20.35 -14.53 5.06
N ARG A 453 20.75 -15.00 3.88
CA ARG A 453 19.84 -15.61 2.89
C ARG A 453 19.12 -16.83 3.46
N LYS A 454 19.84 -17.72 4.14
CA LYS A 454 19.25 -18.88 4.81
C LYS A 454 18.27 -18.49 5.91
N ARG A 455 18.60 -17.47 6.71
CA ARG A 455 17.73 -16.95 7.76
C ARG A 455 16.46 -16.33 7.19
N CYS A 456 16.56 -15.49 6.15
CA CYS A 456 15.40 -14.92 5.47
C CYS A 456 14.50 -16.02 4.90
N ALA A 457 15.07 -17.02 4.21
CA ALA A 457 14.32 -18.14 3.67
C ALA A 457 13.60 -18.96 4.77
N PHE A 458 14.26 -19.20 5.91
CA PHE A 458 13.69 -19.94 7.03
C PHE A 458 12.48 -19.23 7.67
N ILE A 459 12.54 -17.90 7.79
CA ILE A 459 11.48 -17.10 8.41
C ILE A 459 10.50 -16.48 7.40
N HIS A 460 10.64 -16.82 6.12
CA HIS A 460 9.91 -16.22 4.99
C HIS A 460 9.98 -14.68 4.92
N ALA A 461 11.07 -14.09 5.44
CA ALA A 461 11.35 -12.66 5.28
C ALA A 461 11.93 -12.39 3.88
N GLN A 462 11.72 -11.16 3.41
CA GLN A 462 12.25 -10.71 2.12
C GLN A 462 13.53 -9.89 2.28
N LEU A 463 14.26 -9.74 1.18
CA LEU A 463 15.52 -9.00 1.14
C LEU A 463 15.43 -7.82 0.16
N ALA A 464 15.98 -6.68 0.55
CA ALA A 464 16.11 -5.49 -0.28
C ALA A 464 17.58 -5.06 -0.38
N ILE A 465 17.99 -4.63 -1.57
CA ILE A 465 19.27 -3.93 -1.78
C ILE A 465 19.02 -2.43 -1.77
N ASP A 466 19.75 -1.74 -0.89
CA ASP A 466 19.72 -0.30 -0.68
C ASP A 466 20.84 0.43 -1.44
N ASP A 467 20.64 1.73 -1.72
CA ASP A 467 21.59 2.62 -2.41
C ASP A 467 22.08 2.12 -3.81
N TYR A 468 21.22 1.41 -4.55
CA TYR A 468 21.61 0.87 -5.86
C TYR A 468 21.79 1.98 -6.91
N GLY A 469 22.97 2.03 -7.54
CA GLY A 469 23.28 2.93 -8.67
C GLY A 469 24.33 4.02 -8.40
N THR A 470 24.98 4.03 -7.23
CA THR A 470 25.91 5.08 -6.78
C THR A 470 27.33 5.04 -7.40
N GLY A 471 27.62 4.10 -8.30
CA GLY A 471 28.84 4.08 -9.12
C GLY A 471 29.73 2.83 -8.99
N TYR A 472 29.42 1.91 -8.07
CA TYR A 472 30.05 0.59 -7.94
C TYR A 472 29.13 -0.56 -8.36
N SER A 473 27.96 -0.24 -8.93
CA SER A 473 26.87 -1.18 -9.07
C SER A 473 27.16 -2.30 -10.06
N ASN A 474 27.31 -3.51 -9.54
CA ASN A 474 27.64 -4.69 -10.32
C ASN A 474 26.42 -5.60 -10.33
N SER A 475 25.85 -5.87 -11.49
CA SER A 475 24.73 -6.81 -11.65
C SER A 475 25.05 -8.20 -11.06
N SER A 476 26.33 -8.54 -10.89
CA SER A 476 26.77 -9.72 -10.15
C SER A 476 26.33 -9.74 -8.69
N ASN A 477 26.22 -8.59 -8.03
CA ASN A 477 25.77 -8.50 -6.64
C ASN A 477 24.29 -8.85 -6.55
N LEU A 478 23.44 -8.30 -7.42
CA LEU A 478 22.01 -8.65 -7.47
C LEU A 478 21.80 -10.17 -7.67
N LEU A 479 22.59 -10.80 -8.55
CA LEU A 479 22.56 -12.25 -8.72
C LEU A 479 22.99 -13.01 -7.46
N LYS A 480 24.00 -12.52 -6.74
CA LYS A 480 24.53 -13.15 -5.53
C LYS A 480 23.57 -13.04 -4.35
N TYR A 481 22.96 -11.87 -4.15
CA TYR A 481 22.03 -11.63 -3.04
C TYR A 481 20.64 -12.20 -3.31
N SER A 482 20.23 -12.31 -4.58
CA SER A 482 18.87 -12.71 -4.99
C SER A 482 17.78 -11.97 -4.18
N PRO A 483 17.79 -10.62 -4.18
CA PRO A 483 16.85 -9.83 -3.38
C PRO A 483 15.44 -9.90 -3.97
N ASP A 484 14.44 -9.49 -3.19
CA ASP A 484 13.06 -9.26 -3.66
C ASP A 484 12.85 -7.81 -4.14
N TYR A 485 13.58 -6.86 -3.54
CA TYR A 485 13.48 -5.43 -3.84
C TYR A 485 14.83 -4.82 -4.21
N VAL A 486 14.80 -3.88 -5.16
CA VAL A 486 15.94 -3.04 -5.52
C VAL A 486 15.55 -1.59 -5.29
N LYS A 487 16.19 -0.94 -4.33
CA LYS A 487 15.97 0.47 -4.05
C LYS A 487 16.96 1.33 -4.83
N ILE A 488 16.43 2.14 -5.74
CA ILE A 488 17.16 2.99 -6.67
C ILE A 488 17.52 4.28 -5.93
N ASP A 489 18.83 4.50 -5.78
CA ASP A 489 19.36 5.59 -4.97
C ASP A 489 18.85 6.97 -5.44
N ARG A 490 18.66 7.85 -4.45
CA ARG A 490 18.24 9.23 -4.62
C ARG A 490 19.11 9.99 -5.63
N SER A 491 20.41 9.71 -5.77
CA SER A 491 21.28 10.43 -6.73
C SER A 491 20.84 10.21 -8.19
N LEU A 492 20.23 9.06 -8.49
CA LEU A 492 19.65 8.75 -9.81
C LEU A 492 18.25 9.33 -10.00
N ILE A 493 17.49 9.52 -8.91
CA ILE A 493 16.12 10.05 -8.95
C ILE A 493 16.09 11.58 -8.92
N SER A 494 17.01 12.21 -8.18
CA SER A 494 17.05 13.67 -8.04
C SER A 494 17.23 14.34 -9.40
N ASP A 495 16.34 15.28 -9.73
CA ASP A 495 16.30 16.01 -11.02
C ASP A 495 16.15 15.13 -12.29
N ILE A 496 15.69 13.89 -12.17
CA ILE A 496 15.58 12.92 -13.28
C ILE A 496 14.73 13.43 -14.47
N GLN A 497 13.72 14.27 -14.22
CA GLN A 497 12.86 14.85 -15.26
C GLN A 497 13.63 15.65 -16.31
N ASN A 498 14.80 16.18 -15.95
CA ASN A 498 15.63 17.04 -16.81
C ASN A 498 16.88 16.32 -17.34
N ASP A 499 17.13 15.08 -16.94
CA ASP A 499 18.34 14.33 -17.30
C ASP A 499 17.99 13.02 -18.02
N MET A 500 18.11 13.06 -19.35
CA MET A 500 17.85 11.89 -20.21
C MET A 500 18.77 10.70 -19.91
N LYS A 501 20.00 10.94 -19.43
CA LYS A 501 20.93 9.84 -19.10
C LYS A 501 20.47 9.14 -17.82
N LYS A 502 20.03 9.89 -16.81
CA LYS A 502 19.43 9.30 -15.60
C LYS A 502 18.17 8.51 -15.95
N GLN A 503 17.30 9.04 -16.80
CA GLN A 503 16.11 8.31 -17.26
C GLN A 503 16.48 6.97 -17.92
N GLN A 504 17.45 6.97 -18.84
CA GLN A 504 17.93 5.76 -19.49
C GLN A 504 18.49 4.73 -18.50
N LEU A 505 19.31 5.18 -17.54
CA LEU A 505 19.89 4.29 -16.54
C LEU A 505 18.80 3.68 -15.64
N VAL A 506 17.87 4.51 -15.14
CA VAL A 506 16.74 4.05 -14.32
C VAL A 506 15.85 3.09 -15.10
N THR A 507 15.58 3.34 -16.39
CA THR A 507 14.84 2.39 -17.24
C THR A 507 15.53 1.03 -17.32
N GLN A 508 16.85 0.98 -17.50
CA GLN A 508 17.59 -0.29 -17.53
C GLN A 508 17.50 -1.05 -16.20
N ILE A 509 17.50 -0.35 -15.07
CA ILE A 509 17.32 -0.95 -13.75
C ILE A 509 15.91 -1.55 -13.61
N ILE A 510 14.88 -0.81 -14.03
CA ILE A 510 13.48 -1.27 -14.02
C ILE A 510 13.32 -2.51 -14.92
N GLU A 511 13.90 -2.50 -16.12
CA GLU A 511 13.87 -3.64 -17.03
C GLU A 511 14.56 -4.87 -16.42
N PHE A 512 15.73 -4.69 -15.81
CA PHE A 512 16.40 -5.77 -15.09
C PHE A 512 15.54 -6.33 -13.96
N CYS A 513 14.91 -5.46 -13.16
CA CYS A 513 14.02 -5.89 -12.08
C CYS A 513 12.86 -6.72 -12.64
N ARG A 514 12.19 -6.21 -13.68
CA ARG A 514 11.07 -6.89 -14.34
C ARG A 514 11.45 -8.27 -14.89
N ASP A 515 12.57 -8.36 -15.61
CA ASP A 515 13.05 -9.60 -16.23
C ASP A 515 13.42 -10.68 -15.19
N ASN A 516 13.79 -10.26 -13.98
CA ASN A 516 14.15 -11.13 -12.87
C ASN A 516 13.07 -11.23 -11.78
N GLN A 517 11.86 -10.70 -12.01
CA GLN A 517 10.74 -10.71 -11.06
C GLN A 517 11.03 -10.02 -9.72
N LEU A 518 11.87 -8.98 -9.77
CA LEU A 518 12.20 -8.11 -8.64
C LEU A 518 11.29 -6.87 -8.64
N THR A 519 11.08 -6.29 -7.46
CA THR A 519 10.32 -5.05 -7.31
C THR A 519 11.26 -3.85 -7.25
N SER A 520 11.04 -2.86 -8.12
CA SER A 520 11.81 -1.62 -8.14
C SER A 520 11.22 -0.56 -7.19
N LEU A 521 12.06 0.09 -6.39
CA LEU A 521 11.66 1.16 -5.48
C LEU A 521 12.49 2.41 -5.75
N ALA A 522 11.88 3.53 -6.15
CA ALA A 522 12.60 4.80 -6.31
C ALA A 522 12.63 5.58 -4.99
N GLU A 523 13.84 5.86 -4.52
CA GLU A 523 14.07 6.60 -3.28
C GLU A 523 14.27 8.09 -3.47
N GLY A 524 14.03 8.83 -2.39
CA GLY A 524 14.31 10.26 -2.34
C GLY A 524 13.48 11.07 -3.33
N VAL A 525 12.24 10.65 -3.64
CA VAL A 525 11.31 11.43 -4.47
C VAL A 525 10.83 12.67 -3.70
N GLU A 526 11.32 13.85 -4.08
CA GLU A 526 11.07 15.10 -3.35
C GLU A 526 10.11 16.04 -4.07
N THR A 527 9.92 15.87 -5.38
CA THR A 527 9.05 16.72 -6.21
C THR A 527 8.00 15.95 -6.99
N ALA A 528 6.93 16.65 -7.36
CA ALA A 528 5.87 16.12 -8.22
C ALA A 528 6.39 15.70 -9.61
N GLN A 529 7.38 16.42 -10.13
CA GLN A 529 7.99 16.15 -11.43
C GLN A 529 8.83 14.87 -11.43
N GLU A 530 9.60 14.64 -10.36
CA GLU A 530 10.32 13.37 -10.16
C GLU A 530 9.33 12.22 -10.06
N MET A 531 8.29 12.34 -9.23
CA MET A 531 7.24 11.33 -9.08
C MET A 531 6.59 10.98 -10.43
N LYS A 532 6.20 12.00 -11.21
CA LYS A 532 5.63 11.79 -12.55
C LYS A 532 6.57 11.06 -13.48
N THR A 533 7.86 11.39 -13.42
CA THR A 533 8.88 10.78 -14.29
C THR A 533 9.08 9.32 -13.93
N VAL A 534 9.29 8.99 -12.65
CA VAL A 534 9.50 7.59 -12.23
C VAL A 534 8.27 6.70 -12.48
N ILE A 535 7.05 7.22 -12.30
CA ILE A 535 5.81 6.52 -12.68
C ILE A 535 5.80 6.23 -14.19
N ARG A 536 6.16 7.22 -15.02
CA ARG A 536 6.20 7.07 -16.48
C ARG A 536 7.27 6.08 -16.96
N LEU A 537 8.39 5.97 -16.24
CA LEU A 537 9.43 4.97 -16.53
C LEU A 537 9.03 3.56 -16.08
N GLY A 538 7.98 3.43 -15.24
CA GLY A 538 7.43 2.16 -14.80
C GLY A 538 8.06 1.61 -13.51
N VAL A 539 8.51 2.48 -12.60
CA VAL A 539 8.93 2.06 -11.24
C VAL A 539 7.72 1.52 -10.47
N ASP A 540 7.92 0.47 -9.67
CA ASP A 540 6.82 -0.19 -8.93
C ASP A 540 6.44 0.53 -7.63
N LEU A 541 7.44 0.95 -6.85
CA LEU A 541 7.28 1.58 -5.54
C LEU A 541 8.02 2.92 -5.47
N VAL A 542 7.49 3.87 -4.68
CA VAL A 542 8.15 5.16 -4.43
C VAL A 542 8.20 5.50 -2.95
N GLN A 543 9.29 6.15 -2.55
CA GLN A 543 9.51 6.69 -1.22
C GLN A 543 10.19 8.05 -1.31
N GLY A 544 9.73 9.02 -0.51
CA GLY A 544 10.38 10.33 -0.45
C GLY A 544 9.53 11.39 0.23
N TYR A 545 10.06 12.60 0.32
CA TYR A 545 9.38 13.70 1.03
C TYR A 545 8.14 14.21 0.32
N HIS A 546 8.04 13.98 -1.00
CA HIS A 546 6.85 14.34 -1.74
C HIS A 546 5.64 13.52 -1.30
N THR A 547 5.81 12.22 -1.04
CA THR A 547 4.73 11.32 -0.57
C THR A 547 4.48 11.49 0.93
N SER A 548 5.53 11.33 1.75
CA SER A 548 5.52 11.68 3.18
C SER A 548 6.92 11.64 3.78
N LYS A 549 7.19 12.57 4.70
CA LYS A 549 8.37 12.51 5.58
C LYS A 549 8.24 11.39 6.63
N PRO A 550 9.36 10.89 7.20
CA PRO A 550 9.35 9.97 8.32
C PRO A 550 8.64 10.55 9.55
N LYS A 551 7.84 9.74 10.25
CA LYS A 551 7.06 10.17 11.44
C LYS A 551 7.10 9.13 12.55
N PRO A 552 6.91 9.51 13.83
CA PRO A 552 6.81 8.56 14.93
C PRO A 552 5.48 7.78 14.98
N VAL A 553 4.64 7.89 13.94
CA VAL A 553 3.30 7.28 13.87
C VAL A 553 3.04 6.74 12.48
N PHE A 554 2.20 5.71 12.39
CA PHE A 554 1.74 5.15 11.13
C PHE A 554 0.68 6.03 10.44
N LEU A 555 0.65 6.00 9.11
CA LEU A 555 -0.34 6.71 8.30
C LEU A 555 -1.28 5.71 7.60
N ASP A 556 -2.59 5.84 7.76
CA ASP A 556 -3.49 4.93 7.02
C ASP A 556 -3.44 5.15 5.51
N SER A 557 -3.24 6.40 5.08
CA SER A 557 -3.14 6.81 3.68
C SER A 557 -2.29 8.08 3.53
N ILE A 558 -1.76 8.28 2.32
CA ILE A 558 -1.16 9.56 1.90
C ILE A 558 -2.25 10.60 1.63
N SER A 559 -1.85 11.86 1.42
CA SER A 559 -2.81 12.91 1.09
C SER A 559 -3.59 12.57 -0.21
N LYS A 560 -4.86 12.95 -0.24
CA LYS A 560 -5.73 12.71 -1.40
C LYS A 560 -5.15 13.32 -2.67
N ASP A 561 -4.59 14.52 -2.58
CA ASP A 561 -4.03 15.25 -3.73
C ASP A 561 -2.87 14.48 -4.37
N ILE A 562 -1.96 13.91 -3.56
CA ILE A 562 -0.84 13.10 -4.07
C ILE A 562 -1.36 11.80 -4.69
N LYS A 563 -2.32 11.13 -4.04
CA LYS A 563 -2.92 9.89 -4.57
C LYS A 563 -3.62 10.13 -5.91
N ASP A 564 -4.37 11.24 -6.03
CA ASP A 564 -5.03 11.64 -7.28
C ASP A 564 -4.01 12.01 -8.36
N GLU A 565 -2.87 12.62 -7.99
CA GLU A 565 -1.77 12.88 -8.91
C GLU A 565 -1.11 11.60 -9.45
N ILE A 566 -0.89 10.60 -8.59
CA ILE A 566 -0.36 9.29 -8.98
C ILE A 566 -1.32 8.61 -9.98
N ILE A 567 -2.61 8.56 -9.65
CA ILE A 567 -3.63 7.94 -10.50
C ILE A 567 -3.73 8.67 -11.84
N LYS A 568 -3.78 10.01 -11.81
CA LYS A 568 -3.82 10.83 -13.03
C LYS A 568 -2.60 10.59 -13.92
N THR A 569 -1.41 10.54 -13.33
CA THR A 569 -0.17 10.26 -14.07
C THR A 569 -0.22 8.90 -14.75
N ASN A 570 -0.73 7.87 -14.07
CA ASN A 570 -0.88 6.53 -14.64
C ASN A 570 -1.89 6.45 -15.79
N LEU A 571 -2.98 7.22 -15.70
CA LEU A 571 -4.00 7.31 -16.75
C LEU A 571 -3.45 8.05 -17.99
N GLU A 572 -2.55 9.02 -17.79
CA GLU A 572 -1.87 9.75 -18.87
C GLU A 572 -0.72 8.93 -19.52
N SER A 573 0.05 8.19 -18.72
CA SER A 573 1.20 7.42 -19.18
C SER A 573 0.76 6.13 -19.89
N ARG A 574 0.67 6.17 -21.22
CA ARG A 574 0.51 4.97 -22.05
C ARG A 574 1.82 4.60 -22.73
N HIS A 575 2.30 3.39 -22.48
CA HIS A 575 3.30 2.75 -23.32
C HIS A 575 2.61 2.17 -24.55
N SER A 576 3.05 2.60 -25.74
CA SER A 576 2.84 2.01 -27.05
C SER A 576 1.51 1.27 -27.28
N GLY A 577 0.48 1.96 -27.81
CA GLY A 577 -0.54 1.51 -28.78
C GLY A 577 -1.15 0.09 -28.77
N MET A 578 -0.85 -0.79 -27.82
CA MET A 578 -1.30 -2.17 -27.80
C MET A 578 -2.68 -2.25 -27.16
N LYS A 579 -3.64 -2.73 -27.96
CA LYS A 579 -5.01 -2.99 -27.52
C LYS A 579 -5.00 -4.11 -26.48
N LYS A 580 -5.46 -3.84 -25.25
CA LYS A 580 -5.64 -4.84 -24.19
C LYS A 580 -7.12 -4.93 -23.84
N ILE A 581 -7.73 -6.07 -24.09
CA ILE A 581 -9.19 -6.28 -24.03
C ILE A 581 -9.57 -7.03 -22.77
N TYR A 582 -10.49 -6.48 -21.98
CA TYR A 582 -11.14 -7.18 -20.88
C TYR A 582 -12.41 -7.88 -21.40
N ALA A 583 -12.45 -9.21 -21.33
CA ALA A 583 -13.62 -9.99 -21.77
C ALA A 583 -14.55 -10.26 -20.58
N ALA A 584 -15.61 -9.46 -20.45
CA ALA A 584 -16.62 -9.62 -19.40
C ALA A 584 -17.57 -10.79 -19.74
N ARG A 585 -17.56 -11.82 -18.90
CA ARG A 585 -18.28 -13.08 -19.15
C ARG A 585 -19.12 -13.57 -17.98
N ASN A 586 -18.68 -13.33 -16.74
CA ASN A 586 -19.38 -13.78 -15.52
C ASN A 586 -19.23 -12.74 -14.39
N ASP A 587 -19.19 -11.46 -14.76
CA ASP A 587 -18.88 -10.34 -13.88
C ASP A 587 -20.18 -9.70 -13.40
N GLN A 588 -20.33 -9.53 -12.09
CA GLN A 588 -21.46 -8.76 -11.55
C GLN A 588 -21.19 -7.25 -11.62
N GLU A 589 -19.99 -6.84 -11.20
CA GLU A 589 -19.56 -5.46 -11.14
C GLU A 589 -18.09 -5.35 -11.56
N ILE A 590 -17.78 -4.33 -12.36
CA ILE A 590 -16.43 -3.99 -12.81
C ILE A 590 -16.10 -2.57 -12.36
N ASP A 591 -14.94 -2.39 -11.73
CA ASP A 591 -14.34 -1.08 -11.44
C ASP A 591 -13.53 -0.61 -12.66
N LEU A 592 -14.03 0.44 -13.31
CA LEU A 592 -13.44 1.03 -14.50
C LEU A 592 -12.03 1.60 -14.24
N LEU A 593 -11.80 2.21 -13.07
CA LEU A 593 -10.52 2.82 -12.74
C LEU A 593 -9.47 1.72 -12.52
N LYS A 594 -9.85 0.63 -11.87
CA LYS A 594 -8.99 -0.55 -11.70
C LYS A 594 -8.54 -1.11 -13.05
N LEU A 595 -9.47 -1.36 -13.97
CA LEU A 595 -9.12 -1.87 -15.31
C LEU A 595 -8.19 -0.92 -16.08
N ALA A 596 -8.41 0.39 -15.95
CA ALA A 596 -7.55 1.39 -16.59
C ALA A 596 -6.12 1.40 -16.03
N LEU A 597 -5.97 1.24 -14.71
CA LEU A 597 -4.66 1.11 -14.06
C LEU A 597 -3.94 -0.18 -14.49
N GLU A 598 -4.70 -1.27 -14.67
CA GLU A 598 -4.23 -2.53 -15.27
C GLU A 598 -4.02 -2.45 -16.80
N LYS A 599 -4.11 -1.24 -17.37
CA LYS A 599 -3.83 -0.90 -18.77
C LYS A 599 -4.78 -1.53 -19.80
N TYR A 600 -6.00 -1.92 -19.40
CA TYR A 600 -7.04 -2.29 -20.36
C TYR A 600 -7.51 -1.06 -21.16
N THR A 601 -7.89 -1.29 -22.41
CA THR A 601 -8.35 -0.25 -23.35
C THR A 601 -9.79 -0.48 -23.82
N ASP A 602 -10.26 -1.71 -23.76
CA ASP A 602 -11.58 -2.11 -24.23
C ASP A 602 -12.23 -3.10 -23.26
N ILE A 603 -13.53 -2.97 -23.05
CA ILE A 603 -14.37 -3.94 -22.35
C ILE A 603 -15.29 -4.57 -23.38
N HIS A 604 -15.13 -5.87 -23.63
CA HIS A 604 -16.00 -6.65 -24.50
C HIS A 604 -16.96 -7.48 -23.64
N ILE A 605 -18.27 -7.27 -23.83
CA ILE A 605 -19.32 -7.86 -23.02
C ILE A 605 -19.95 -9.04 -23.77
N TYR A 606 -19.89 -10.21 -23.15
CA TYR A 606 -20.45 -11.48 -23.65
C TYR A 606 -21.52 -12.06 -22.69
N GLN A 607 -22.08 -11.22 -21.82
CA GLN A 607 -22.99 -11.64 -20.73
C GLN A 607 -24.26 -10.80 -20.68
N SER A 608 -25.27 -11.31 -19.98
CA SER A 608 -26.61 -10.72 -19.98
C SER A 608 -26.80 -9.53 -19.05
N LYS A 609 -25.96 -9.36 -18.05
CA LYS A 609 -26.09 -8.29 -17.06
C LYS A 609 -24.72 -7.88 -16.56
N LEU A 610 -24.49 -6.58 -16.42
CA LEU A 610 -23.23 -6.04 -15.91
C LEU A 610 -23.43 -4.68 -15.25
N THR A 611 -22.72 -4.42 -14.16
CA THR A 611 -22.58 -3.06 -13.61
C THR A 611 -21.15 -2.58 -13.81
N ILE A 612 -20.98 -1.37 -14.34
CA ILE A 612 -19.67 -0.71 -14.41
C ILE A 612 -19.71 0.52 -13.50
N THR A 613 -18.78 0.56 -12.55
CA THR A 613 -18.60 1.66 -11.61
C THR A 613 -17.34 2.45 -11.93
N GLY A 614 -17.40 3.77 -11.72
CA GLY A 614 -16.26 4.66 -11.94
C GLY A 614 -16.25 5.85 -10.98
N ASP A 615 -15.42 6.83 -11.32
CA ASP A 615 -15.29 8.11 -10.64
C ASP A 615 -15.64 9.24 -11.63
N PRO A 616 -16.63 10.11 -11.34
CA PRO A 616 -17.09 11.11 -12.29
C PRO A 616 -16.02 12.18 -12.57
N ASP A 617 -15.05 12.36 -11.67
CA ASP A 617 -13.98 13.36 -11.80
C ASP A 617 -12.74 12.81 -12.54
N LYS A 618 -12.67 11.48 -12.75
CA LYS A 618 -11.52 10.81 -13.39
C LYS A 618 -11.91 10.25 -14.75
N GLN A 619 -11.60 11.00 -15.81
CA GLN A 619 -11.84 10.55 -17.18
C GLN A 619 -10.89 9.39 -17.54
N VAL A 620 -11.48 8.28 -17.98
CA VAL A 620 -10.75 7.06 -18.38
C VAL A 620 -10.85 6.86 -19.90
N LYS A 621 -9.71 6.59 -20.54
CA LYS A 621 -9.66 6.23 -21.97
C LYS A 621 -10.06 4.76 -22.17
N MET A 622 -11.32 4.48 -22.48
CA MET A 622 -11.87 3.11 -22.59
C MET A 622 -12.97 3.06 -23.64
N ASN A 623 -13.08 1.94 -24.36
CA ASN A 623 -14.23 1.63 -25.21
C ASN A 623 -15.02 0.44 -24.62
N ILE A 624 -16.33 0.42 -24.79
CA ILE A 624 -17.21 -0.66 -24.33
C ILE A 624 -17.93 -1.23 -25.56
N ALA A 625 -17.91 -2.54 -25.74
CA ALA A 625 -18.60 -3.21 -26.83
C ALA A 625 -19.48 -4.35 -26.28
N VAL A 626 -20.78 -4.30 -26.57
CA VAL A 626 -21.62 -5.50 -26.50
C VAL A 626 -21.39 -6.26 -27.79
N MET A 627 -20.98 -7.52 -27.69
CA MET A 627 -20.56 -8.29 -28.85
C MET A 627 -21.76 -8.78 -29.65
N ASP A 628 -21.56 -9.03 -30.95
CA ASP A 628 -22.61 -9.49 -31.87
C ASP A 628 -23.40 -10.68 -31.29
N ASN A 629 -24.70 -10.71 -31.54
CA ASN A 629 -25.62 -11.74 -31.04
C ASN A 629 -25.69 -11.89 -29.50
N HIS A 630 -25.21 -10.92 -28.72
CA HIS A 630 -25.36 -10.90 -27.27
C HIS A 630 -26.34 -9.81 -26.83
N SER A 631 -27.13 -10.10 -25.80
CA SER A 631 -27.99 -9.10 -25.14
C SER A 631 -27.42 -8.77 -23.77
N CYS A 632 -27.37 -7.49 -23.38
CA CYS A 632 -26.87 -7.07 -22.07
C CYS A 632 -27.73 -5.97 -21.44
N ASP A 633 -28.09 -6.17 -20.17
CA ASP A 633 -28.58 -5.14 -19.26
C ASP A 633 -27.38 -4.51 -18.54
N LEU A 634 -26.88 -3.40 -19.08
CA LEU A 634 -25.71 -2.69 -18.58
C LEU A 634 -26.10 -1.54 -17.65
N THR A 635 -25.56 -1.51 -16.43
CA THR A 635 -25.72 -0.37 -15.52
C THR A 635 -24.43 0.45 -15.46
N LEU A 636 -24.50 1.76 -15.73
CA LEU A 636 -23.40 2.69 -15.49
C LEU A 636 -23.64 3.50 -14.23
N ARG A 637 -22.60 3.61 -13.39
CA ARG A 637 -22.62 4.41 -12.16
C ARG A 637 -21.32 5.21 -12.04
N ASN A 638 -21.44 6.54 -12.08
CA ASN A 638 -20.29 7.44 -11.93
C ASN A 638 -19.20 7.25 -13.00
N VAL A 639 -19.59 6.80 -14.20
CA VAL A 639 -18.64 6.50 -15.28
C VAL A 639 -18.30 7.76 -16.06
N ASN A 640 -17.01 8.08 -16.19
CA ASN A 640 -16.49 9.15 -17.05
C ASN A 640 -15.48 8.55 -18.03
N ILE A 641 -15.90 8.32 -19.27
CA ILE A 641 -15.10 7.66 -20.30
C ILE A 641 -14.92 8.52 -21.54
N ILE A 642 -13.77 8.37 -22.19
CA ILE A 642 -13.47 8.91 -23.51
C ILE A 642 -12.95 7.77 -24.39
N SER A 643 -13.36 7.75 -25.66
CA SER A 643 -12.86 6.76 -26.61
C SER A 643 -11.33 6.73 -26.66
N GLY A 644 -10.75 5.53 -26.56
CA GLY A 644 -9.30 5.32 -26.57
C GLY A 644 -8.69 5.11 -27.95
N ASN A 645 -9.52 4.90 -28.97
CA ASN A 645 -9.13 4.41 -30.30
C ASN A 645 -9.84 5.12 -31.46
N SER A 646 -10.41 6.30 -31.20
CA SER A 646 -11.16 7.07 -32.17
C SER A 646 -12.41 6.40 -32.76
N LYS A 647 -12.97 5.39 -32.08
CA LYS A 647 -14.27 4.77 -32.42
C LYS A 647 -15.39 5.25 -31.49
N PRO A 648 -16.67 4.90 -31.75
CA PRO A 648 -17.74 5.06 -30.78
C PRO A 648 -17.34 4.52 -29.40
N THR A 649 -17.67 5.27 -28.36
CA THR A 649 -17.22 4.93 -27.00
C THR A 649 -17.98 3.72 -26.46
N ILE A 650 -19.26 3.59 -26.86
CA ILE A 650 -20.05 2.37 -26.66
C ILE A 650 -20.49 1.87 -28.04
N THR A 651 -20.37 0.57 -28.29
CA THR A 651 -20.84 -0.08 -29.52
C THR A 651 -21.77 -1.24 -29.17
N VAL A 652 -22.93 -1.28 -29.81
CA VAL A 652 -23.82 -2.44 -29.83
C VAL A 652 -23.46 -3.26 -31.06
N GLY A 653 -23.17 -4.55 -30.87
CA GLY A 653 -22.86 -5.47 -31.97
C GLY A 653 -24.04 -5.70 -32.90
N GLU A 654 -23.78 -6.30 -34.05
CA GLU A 654 -24.85 -6.68 -34.98
C GLU A 654 -25.76 -7.73 -34.31
N TYR A 655 -27.08 -7.57 -34.49
CA TYR A 655 -28.10 -8.44 -33.88
C TYR A 655 -28.01 -8.55 -32.35
N ALA A 656 -27.41 -7.55 -31.69
CA ALA A 656 -27.30 -7.46 -30.24
C ALA A 656 -28.39 -6.55 -29.64
N ARG A 657 -28.65 -6.71 -28.33
CA ARG A 657 -29.49 -5.78 -27.57
C ARG A 657 -28.71 -5.19 -26.41
N LEU A 658 -28.77 -3.87 -26.23
CA LEU A 658 -28.22 -3.19 -25.06
C LEU A 658 -29.33 -2.41 -24.34
N SER A 659 -29.67 -2.83 -23.12
CA SER A 659 -30.46 -2.03 -22.19
C SER A 659 -29.52 -1.32 -21.22
N LEU A 660 -29.33 -0.01 -21.40
CA LEU A 660 -28.42 0.83 -20.62
C LEU A 660 -29.16 1.56 -19.51
N THR A 661 -28.94 1.15 -18.26
CA THR A 661 -29.45 1.86 -17.07
C THR A 661 -28.41 2.83 -16.52
N VAL A 662 -28.72 4.11 -16.50
CA VAL A 662 -27.84 5.16 -15.98
C VAL A 662 -28.21 5.54 -14.54
N SER A 663 -27.24 5.47 -13.64
CA SER A 663 -27.38 5.89 -12.24
C SER A 663 -26.31 6.93 -11.88
N LYS A 664 -26.66 7.92 -11.04
CA LYS A 664 -25.78 9.06 -10.71
C LYS A 664 -25.32 9.84 -11.96
N SER A 665 -24.14 10.47 -11.96
CA SER A 665 -23.66 11.28 -13.08
C SER A 665 -22.68 10.49 -13.94
N ASN A 666 -22.92 10.43 -15.25
CA ASN A 666 -22.08 9.70 -16.20
C ASN A 666 -21.79 10.58 -17.41
N ARG A 667 -20.58 10.44 -17.96
CA ARG A 667 -20.12 11.17 -19.15
C ARG A 667 -19.42 10.22 -20.11
N ILE A 668 -19.77 10.34 -21.39
CA ILE A 668 -19.15 9.65 -22.51
C ILE A 668 -18.64 10.72 -23.47
N SER A 669 -17.39 10.65 -23.89
CA SER A 669 -16.74 11.68 -24.71
C SER A 669 -16.08 11.11 -25.96
N TYR A 670 -15.80 11.99 -26.93
CA TYR A 670 -15.29 11.73 -28.28
C TYR A 670 -16.36 11.38 -29.31
N SER A 671 -16.94 10.20 -29.18
CA SER A 671 -18.09 9.75 -29.97
C SER A 671 -19.04 8.99 -29.04
N GLY A 672 -20.33 9.02 -29.33
CA GLY A 672 -21.38 8.47 -28.49
C GLY A 672 -21.56 6.95 -28.62
N ILE A 673 -22.82 6.54 -28.74
CA ILE A 673 -23.25 5.14 -28.71
C ILE A 673 -23.62 4.70 -30.13
N CYS A 674 -22.92 3.69 -30.65
CA CYS A 674 -23.22 3.12 -31.96
C CYS A 674 -24.28 2.02 -31.85
N VAL A 675 -25.36 2.14 -32.62
CA VAL A 675 -26.49 1.21 -32.70
C VAL A 675 -26.74 0.86 -34.17
N PRO A 676 -26.03 -0.13 -34.73
CA PRO A 676 -26.15 -0.51 -36.13
C PRO A 676 -27.52 -1.14 -36.45
N MET A 677 -27.87 -1.14 -37.74
CA MET A 677 -29.03 -1.85 -38.28
C MET A 677 -29.16 -3.29 -37.72
N GLY A 678 -30.37 -3.70 -37.38
CA GLY A 678 -30.68 -5.01 -36.79
C GLY A 678 -30.33 -5.15 -35.30
N SER A 679 -29.76 -4.13 -34.66
CA SER A 679 -29.53 -4.10 -33.21
C SER A 679 -30.58 -3.28 -32.47
N GLN A 680 -30.64 -3.43 -31.14
CA GLN A 680 -31.61 -2.73 -30.29
C GLN A 680 -30.92 -2.03 -29.12
N PHE A 681 -31.27 -0.77 -28.90
CA PHE A 681 -30.76 0.03 -27.79
C PHE A 681 -31.89 0.65 -26.97
N GLU A 682 -31.85 0.46 -25.66
CA GLU A 682 -32.79 1.05 -24.71
C GLU A 682 -32.03 1.80 -23.62
N LEU A 683 -32.23 3.11 -23.50
CA LEU A 683 -31.66 3.92 -22.43
C LEU A 683 -32.70 4.17 -21.34
N GLY A 684 -32.33 3.94 -20.07
CA GLY A 684 -33.19 4.25 -18.93
C GLY A 684 -32.43 4.64 -17.67
N GLY A 685 -33.16 4.71 -16.55
CA GLY A 685 -32.61 5.02 -15.23
C GLY A 685 -32.94 6.43 -14.71
N LYS A 686 -32.37 6.77 -13.55
CA LYS A 686 -32.67 8.01 -12.80
C LYS A 686 -31.47 8.98 -12.73
N GLY A 687 -30.34 8.62 -13.34
CA GLY A 687 -29.11 9.40 -13.31
C GLY A 687 -29.09 10.56 -14.31
N SER A 688 -27.89 11.06 -14.62
CA SER A 688 -27.62 11.93 -15.76
C SER A 688 -26.58 11.29 -16.67
N LEU A 689 -26.83 11.38 -17.98
CA LEU A 689 -25.88 10.97 -19.02
C LEU A 689 -25.57 12.17 -19.90
N VAL A 690 -24.29 12.53 -19.98
CA VAL A 690 -23.78 13.53 -20.93
C VAL A 690 -22.98 12.81 -22.01
N ILE A 691 -23.35 13.00 -23.28
CA ILE A 691 -22.62 12.52 -24.45
C ILE A 691 -21.98 13.73 -25.12
N ASP A 692 -20.66 13.86 -25.02
CA ASP A 692 -19.87 14.94 -25.62
C ASP A 692 -19.17 14.44 -26.89
N CYS A 693 -19.77 14.73 -28.03
CA CYS A 693 -19.36 14.28 -29.35
C CYS A 693 -18.56 15.38 -30.07
N ASN A 694 -17.27 15.13 -30.25
CA ASN A 694 -16.33 16.03 -30.95
C ASN A 694 -15.55 15.31 -32.07
N ALA A 695 -15.95 14.08 -32.42
CA ALA A 695 -15.49 13.38 -33.62
C ALA A 695 -16.04 14.05 -34.89
N SER A 696 -15.24 14.10 -35.96
CA SER A 696 -15.58 14.73 -37.26
C SER A 696 -16.89 14.21 -37.88
N GLU A 697 -17.10 12.90 -37.76
CA GLU A 697 -18.34 12.19 -38.07
C GLU A 697 -18.97 11.76 -36.76
N GLY A 698 -19.76 12.65 -36.17
CA GLY A 698 -20.25 12.50 -34.82
C GLY A 698 -21.50 11.64 -34.73
N ILE A 699 -21.57 10.80 -33.70
CA ILE A 699 -22.76 10.01 -33.34
C ILE A 699 -23.09 10.31 -31.88
N GLY A 700 -24.31 10.78 -31.59
CA GLY A 700 -24.85 10.81 -30.23
C GLY A 700 -25.32 9.43 -29.81
N ILE A 701 -26.43 8.96 -30.40
CA ILE A 701 -26.97 7.60 -30.25
C ILE A 701 -27.47 7.12 -31.61
N GLY A 702 -26.92 6.02 -32.13
CA GLY A 702 -27.33 5.44 -33.41
C GLY A 702 -26.16 5.21 -34.36
N CYS A 703 -26.23 5.70 -35.60
CA CYS A 703 -25.18 5.56 -36.59
C CYS A 703 -24.75 6.91 -37.17
N ASP A 704 -23.66 6.90 -37.94
CA ASP A 704 -23.22 8.07 -38.71
C ASP A 704 -24.21 8.40 -39.85
N MET A 705 -23.91 9.46 -40.62
CA MET A 705 -24.79 9.95 -41.70
C MET A 705 -24.84 9.06 -42.95
N ASP A 706 -24.02 8.01 -43.03
CA ASP A 706 -23.93 7.14 -44.20
C ASP A 706 -24.54 5.75 -43.96
N HIS A 707 -24.74 5.35 -42.69
CA HIS A 707 -25.20 4.01 -42.34
C HIS A 707 -26.61 3.97 -41.72
N SER A 708 -27.26 2.81 -41.86
CA SER A 708 -28.55 2.50 -41.24
C SER A 708 -28.43 2.22 -39.74
N TYR A 709 -29.32 2.81 -38.96
CA TYR A 709 -29.40 2.63 -37.49
C TYR A 709 -30.40 1.51 -37.13
N GLY A 710 -30.27 0.95 -35.92
CA GLY A 710 -31.21 -0.03 -35.34
C GLY A 710 -32.26 0.60 -34.41
N ASP A 711 -33.08 -0.20 -33.72
CA ASP A 711 -34.13 0.33 -32.83
C ASP A 711 -33.53 1.13 -31.66
N ILE A 712 -34.00 2.36 -31.45
CA ILE A 712 -33.54 3.23 -30.37
C ILE A 712 -34.72 3.64 -29.50
N LYS A 713 -34.67 3.28 -28.21
CA LYS A 713 -35.64 3.69 -27.20
C LYS A 713 -34.98 4.47 -26.08
N VAL A 714 -35.56 5.61 -25.69
CA VAL A 714 -35.13 6.42 -24.54
C VAL A 714 -36.28 6.55 -23.55
N ASP A 715 -36.15 5.88 -22.41
CA ASP A 715 -37.13 5.82 -21.32
C ASP A 715 -36.47 6.14 -19.97
N MET A 716 -36.05 7.39 -19.79
CA MET A 716 -35.18 7.78 -18.69
C MET A 716 -35.83 8.83 -17.80
N GLN A 717 -36.11 8.51 -16.55
CA GLN A 717 -36.63 9.48 -15.56
C GLN A 717 -35.62 10.61 -15.22
N GLY A 718 -34.35 10.39 -15.53
CA GLY A 718 -33.26 11.35 -15.36
C GLY A 718 -33.11 12.33 -16.53
N SER A 719 -31.87 12.73 -16.81
CA SER A 719 -31.54 13.65 -17.92
C SER A 719 -30.52 13.06 -18.90
N LEU A 720 -30.78 13.24 -20.19
CA LEU A 720 -29.84 12.99 -21.28
C LEU A 720 -29.44 14.32 -21.90
N GLU A 721 -28.14 14.62 -21.95
CA GLU A 721 -27.60 15.77 -22.70
C GLU A 721 -26.63 15.28 -23.77
N ILE A 722 -26.91 15.59 -25.04
CA ILE A 722 -26.03 15.30 -26.18
C ILE A 722 -25.46 16.64 -26.67
N ILE A 723 -24.15 16.73 -26.75
CA ILE A 723 -23.41 17.92 -27.19
C ILE A 723 -22.59 17.52 -28.41
N CYS A 724 -22.82 18.17 -29.54
CA CYS A 724 -22.17 17.88 -30.81
C CYS A 724 -21.47 19.12 -31.34
N ASN A 725 -20.15 19.07 -31.48
CA ASN A 725 -19.35 20.17 -32.05
C ASN A 725 -18.46 19.63 -33.17
N SER A 726 -18.97 19.58 -34.41
CA SER A 726 -18.30 18.87 -35.50
C SER A 726 -18.78 19.27 -36.90
N THR A 727 -18.46 18.52 -37.96
CA THR A 727 -18.90 18.82 -39.33
C THR A 727 -20.22 18.12 -39.68
N GLU A 728 -20.24 16.79 -39.63
CA GLU A 728 -21.40 15.97 -39.95
C GLU A 728 -21.79 15.23 -38.67
N THR A 729 -22.99 15.42 -38.14
CA THR A 729 -23.36 14.79 -36.87
C THR A 729 -24.82 14.43 -36.76
N VAL A 730 -25.07 13.25 -36.19
CA VAL A 730 -26.38 12.77 -35.80
C VAL A 730 -26.50 12.80 -34.28
N GLY A 731 -27.57 13.41 -33.77
CA GLY A 731 -27.92 13.39 -32.35
C GLY A 731 -28.48 12.03 -31.94
N ILE A 732 -29.67 11.67 -32.44
CA ILE A 732 -30.30 10.37 -32.24
C ILE A 732 -30.82 9.84 -33.60
N GLY A 733 -30.39 8.66 -34.02
CA GLY A 733 -30.79 8.02 -35.28
C GLY A 733 -29.61 7.72 -36.20
N GLY A 734 -29.71 8.01 -37.50
CA GLY A 734 -28.59 7.73 -38.42
C GLY A 734 -28.72 8.35 -39.80
N GLY A 735 -27.95 7.82 -40.74
CA GLY A 735 -27.95 8.25 -42.14
C GLY A 735 -29.12 7.70 -42.94
N MET A 736 -29.38 6.40 -42.75
CA MET A 736 -30.38 5.62 -43.47
C MET A 736 -31.27 4.86 -42.48
N ASN A 737 -32.36 4.26 -42.94
CA ASN A 737 -33.23 3.40 -42.13
C ASN A 737 -33.83 2.26 -42.96
N ASP A 738 -32.97 1.38 -43.45
CA ASP A 738 -33.39 0.31 -44.38
C ASP A 738 -34.18 -0.82 -43.69
N ASP A 739 -34.23 -0.86 -42.35
CA ASP A 739 -34.87 -1.91 -41.55
C ASP A 739 -36.16 -1.42 -40.84
N ASP A 740 -36.69 -0.25 -41.22
CA ASP A 740 -37.87 0.39 -40.58
C ASP A 740 -37.76 0.50 -39.05
N SER A 741 -36.53 0.73 -38.57
CA SER A 741 -36.23 0.88 -37.14
C SER A 741 -36.90 2.14 -36.56
N SER A 742 -37.38 2.02 -35.32
CA SER A 742 -38.05 3.14 -34.61
C SER A 742 -37.09 3.93 -33.72
N ILE A 743 -37.38 5.22 -33.57
CA ILE A 743 -36.82 6.08 -32.53
C ILE A 743 -37.95 6.47 -31.57
N ASP A 744 -37.97 5.83 -30.40
CA ASP A 744 -39.02 5.96 -29.40
C ASP A 744 -38.51 6.75 -28.18
N LEU A 745 -38.94 8.01 -28.04
CA LEU A 745 -38.61 8.88 -26.91
C LEU A 745 -39.78 8.91 -25.93
N THR A 746 -39.76 8.04 -24.92
CA THR A 746 -40.93 7.77 -24.08
C THR A 746 -41.00 8.62 -22.82
N SER A 747 -39.87 8.90 -22.16
CA SER A 747 -39.84 9.72 -20.95
C SER A 747 -38.49 10.39 -20.71
N GLY A 748 -38.51 11.49 -19.95
CA GLY A 748 -37.30 12.15 -19.48
C GLY A 748 -37.05 13.54 -20.05
N ARG A 749 -35.98 14.18 -19.55
CA ARG A 749 -35.48 15.44 -20.11
C ARG A 749 -34.32 15.15 -21.06
N ILE A 750 -34.54 15.35 -22.35
CA ILE A 750 -33.56 15.17 -23.41
C ILE A 750 -33.16 16.54 -23.93
N LYS A 751 -31.85 16.84 -23.89
CA LYS A 751 -31.30 18.08 -24.41
C LYS A 751 -30.25 17.77 -25.47
N ILE A 752 -30.39 18.35 -26.66
CA ILE A 752 -29.44 18.15 -27.76
C ILE A 752 -28.94 19.52 -28.22
N ASN A 753 -27.64 19.78 -28.04
CA ASN A 753 -26.98 20.99 -28.51
C ASN A 753 -26.02 20.63 -29.64
N MET A 754 -26.20 21.19 -30.82
CA MET A 754 -25.40 20.89 -32.00
C MET A 754 -24.90 22.17 -32.64
N ASN A 755 -23.58 22.25 -32.86
CA ASN A 755 -22.93 23.28 -33.67
C ASN A 755 -22.14 22.57 -34.77
N VAL A 756 -22.72 22.53 -35.97
CA VAL A 756 -22.32 21.60 -37.04
C VAL A 756 -22.37 22.22 -38.45
N HIS A 757 -21.86 21.54 -39.48
CA HIS A 757 -22.13 21.92 -40.87
C HIS A 757 -23.45 21.32 -41.34
N ASN A 758 -23.61 19.99 -41.31
CA ASN A 758 -24.93 19.38 -41.44
C ASN A 758 -25.26 18.62 -40.17
N GLY A 759 -26.51 18.80 -39.72
CA GLY A 759 -26.97 18.33 -38.42
C GLY A 759 -28.34 17.70 -38.49
N LEU A 760 -28.46 16.56 -37.84
CA LEU A 760 -29.72 15.89 -37.58
C LEU A 760 -29.86 15.70 -36.07
N ALA A 761 -30.82 16.36 -35.44
CA ALA A 761 -31.03 16.19 -34.00
C ALA A 761 -31.69 14.83 -33.71
N VAL A 762 -32.81 14.50 -34.35
CA VAL A 762 -33.51 13.22 -34.21
C VAL A 762 -34.07 12.73 -35.55
N GLY A 763 -33.75 11.51 -35.98
CA GLY A 763 -34.36 10.89 -37.17
C GLY A 763 -33.35 10.25 -38.13
N SER A 764 -33.51 10.51 -39.43
CA SER A 764 -32.65 9.95 -40.49
C SER A 764 -32.15 11.04 -41.43
N PHE A 765 -30.89 11.04 -41.85
CA PHE A 765 -30.40 12.14 -42.69
C PHE A 765 -30.86 11.96 -44.14
N SER A 766 -30.54 10.83 -44.77
CA SER A 766 -30.80 10.54 -46.18
C SER A 766 -31.80 9.40 -46.43
N GLY A 767 -32.39 8.83 -45.37
CA GLY A 767 -33.40 7.78 -45.47
C GLY A 767 -34.69 8.10 -44.72
N ASP A 768 -35.50 7.06 -44.53
CA ASP A 768 -36.78 7.16 -43.84
C ASP A 768 -36.58 7.35 -42.33
N ALA A 769 -37.48 8.06 -41.68
CA ALA A 769 -37.41 8.35 -40.25
C ALA A 769 -38.75 8.04 -39.61
N ARG A 770 -38.75 7.14 -38.62
CA ARG A 770 -39.91 6.84 -37.78
C ARG A 770 -39.60 7.26 -36.35
N VAL A 771 -40.25 8.34 -35.90
CA VAL A 771 -39.98 8.98 -34.62
C VAL A 771 -41.26 9.14 -33.81
N ASP A 772 -41.32 8.50 -32.64
CA ASP A 772 -42.46 8.60 -31.72
C ASP A 772 -42.01 9.23 -30.40
N ILE A 773 -42.62 10.35 -30.01
CA ILE A 773 -42.26 11.15 -28.82
C ILE A 773 -43.45 11.25 -27.87
N ALA A 774 -43.40 10.57 -26.73
CA ALA A 774 -44.52 10.44 -25.82
C ALA A 774 -44.70 11.66 -24.88
N GLU A 775 -45.85 11.75 -24.22
CA GLU A 775 -46.26 12.90 -23.39
C GLU A 775 -45.36 13.17 -22.18
N ASP A 776 -44.72 12.13 -21.64
CA ASP A 776 -43.81 12.23 -20.48
C ASP A 776 -42.38 12.66 -20.86
N CYS A 777 -42.14 13.02 -22.12
CA CYS A 777 -40.86 13.51 -22.62
C CYS A 777 -40.82 15.05 -22.68
N GLU A 778 -39.69 15.63 -22.25
CA GLU A 778 -39.34 17.04 -22.43
C GLU A 778 -38.09 17.11 -23.32
N LEU A 779 -38.24 17.68 -24.52
CA LEU A 779 -37.17 17.75 -25.52
C LEU A 779 -36.73 19.21 -25.74
N ASP A 780 -35.44 19.48 -25.54
CA ASP A 780 -34.81 20.80 -25.75
C ASP A 780 -33.71 20.69 -26.82
N LEU A 781 -33.94 21.28 -27.98
CA LEU A 781 -33.08 21.18 -29.15
C LEU A 781 -32.50 22.55 -29.50
N SER A 782 -31.18 22.63 -29.60
CA SER A 782 -30.48 23.83 -30.09
C SER A 782 -29.51 23.41 -31.18
N VAL A 783 -29.85 23.69 -32.44
CA VAL A 783 -29.10 23.21 -33.60
C VAL A 783 -28.66 24.38 -34.47
N SER A 784 -27.36 24.49 -34.73
CA SER A 784 -26.78 25.53 -35.58
C SER A 784 -25.90 24.92 -36.66
N GLY A 785 -26.01 25.41 -37.89
CA GLY A 785 -25.25 24.88 -39.04
C GLY A 785 -25.70 25.35 -40.42
N ILE A 786 -25.38 24.59 -41.48
CA ILE A 786 -25.74 24.88 -42.87
C ILE A 786 -27.06 24.17 -43.22
N LYS A 787 -27.11 22.84 -43.15
CA LYS A 787 -28.33 22.04 -43.36
C LYS A 787 -28.76 21.37 -42.07
N ILE A 788 -29.96 21.66 -41.61
CA ILE A 788 -30.41 21.29 -40.28
C ILE A 788 -31.76 20.59 -40.34
N VAL A 789 -31.83 19.45 -39.67
CA VAL A 789 -33.08 18.74 -39.38
C VAL A 789 -33.21 18.66 -37.86
N GLY A 790 -34.25 19.28 -37.31
CA GLY A 790 -34.59 19.15 -35.90
C GLY A 790 -35.06 17.72 -35.61
N ILE A 791 -36.22 17.36 -36.13
CA ILE A 791 -36.84 16.04 -35.98
C ILE A 791 -37.42 15.62 -37.34
N GLY A 792 -37.02 14.46 -37.85
CA GLY A 792 -37.56 13.89 -39.09
C GLY A 792 -36.45 13.46 -40.05
N SER A 793 -36.51 13.91 -41.30
CA SER A 793 -35.53 13.52 -42.32
C SER A 793 -35.00 14.68 -43.17
N SER A 794 -33.76 14.59 -43.66
CA SER A 794 -33.33 15.55 -44.70
C SER A 794 -33.86 15.16 -46.06
N ARG A 795 -33.98 13.86 -46.35
CA ARG A 795 -34.52 13.28 -47.58
C ARG A 795 -35.07 11.88 -47.29
N GLY A 796 -36.28 11.60 -47.73
CA GLY A 796 -36.95 10.30 -47.53
C GLY A 796 -38.37 10.50 -47.02
N ILE A 797 -38.89 9.48 -46.32
CA ILE A 797 -40.19 9.51 -45.67
C ILE A 797 -40.02 9.82 -44.19
N ALA A 798 -40.65 10.89 -43.67
CA ALA A 798 -40.66 11.18 -42.23
C ALA A 798 -42.03 10.91 -41.61
N ALA A 799 -42.13 9.91 -40.74
CA ALA A 799 -43.27 9.64 -39.88
C ALA A 799 -42.95 10.08 -38.45
N VAL A 800 -43.49 11.23 -38.03
CA VAL A 800 -43.24 11.83 -36.71
C VAL A 800 -44.54 11.91 -35.92
N THR A 801 -44.61 11.23 -34.77
CA THR A 801 -45.70 11.38 -33.80
C THR A 801 -45.19 12.05 -32.53
N SER A 802 -45.92 13.02 -32.01
CA SER A 802 -45.57 13.66 -30.74
C SER A 802 -46.79 14.02 -29.88
N ALA A 803 -46.68 13.80 -28.58
CA ALA A 803 -47.55 14.38 -27.55
C ALA A 803 -46.75 15.18 -26.49
N ALA A 804 -45.47 15.42 -26.77
CA ALA A 804 -44.47 15.90 -25.83
C ALA A 804 -44.38 17.42 -25.74
N ASN A 805 -43.66 17.91 -24.72
CA ASN A 805 -43.21 19.30 -24.70
C ASN A 805 -41.87 19.40 -25.46
N ILE A 806 -41.84 20.19 -26.53
CA ILE A 806 -40.66 20.35 -27.39
C ILE A 806 -40.30 21.83 -27.46
N THR A 807 -39.09 22.18 -27.06
CA THR A 807 -38.49 23.49 -27.31
C THR A 807 -37.37 23.31 -28.32
N MET A 808 -37.37 24.12 -29.38
CA MET A 808 -36.42 23.99 -30.47
C MET A 808 -35.94 25.36 -30.91
N SER A 809 -34.63 25.50 -31.10
CA SER A 809 -34.01 26.62 -31.77
C SER A 809 -33.09 26.12 -32.88
N CYS A 810 -33.39 26.48 -34.14
CA CYS A 810 -32.52 26.14 -35.27
C CYS A 810 -32.03 27.40 -35.98
N THR A 811 -30.74 27.45 -36.28
CA THR A 811 -30.11 28.58 -36.99
C THR A 811 -29.24 28.07 -38.13
N GLY A 812 -29.49 28.50 -39.38
CA GLY A 812 -28.67 28.02 -40.50
C GLY A 812 -29.01 28.54 -41.89
N ALA A 813 -28.50 27.88 -42.93
CA ALA A 813 -28.84 28.23 -44.33
C ALA A 813 -30.15 27.57 -44.77
N GLN A 814 -30.30 26.28 -44.46
CA GLN A 814 -31.50 25.48 -44.68
C GLN A 814 -31.86 24.76 -43.39
N ALA A 815 -33.10 24.90 -42.91
CA ALA A 815 -33.50 24.26 -41.67
C ALA A 815 -34.96 23.78 -41.68
N VAL A 816 -35.21 22.56 -41.20
CA VAL A 816 -36.55 22.07 -40.89
C VAL A 816 -36.64 21.82 -39.39
N GLY A 817 -37.73 22.27 -38.77
CA GLY A 817 -37.97 21.98 -37.36
C GLY A 817 -38.44 20.55 -37.18
N LEU A 818 -39.71 20.28 -37.52
CA LEU A 818 -40.29 18.94 -37.58
C LEU A 818 -40.69 18.62 -39.03
N GLY A 819 -40.15 17.56 -39.62
CA GLY A 819 -40.56 17.07 -40.95
C GLY A 819 -39.38 16.82 -41.90
N VAL A 820 -39.50 17.28 -43.15
CA VAL A 820 -38.55 16.94 -44.22
C VAL A 820 -37.86 18.18 -44.82
N LEU A 821 -36.52 18.17 -44.89
CA LEU A 821 -35.76 19.34 -45.37
C LEU A 821 -35.75 19.52 -46.91
N SER A 822 -35.89 18.44 -47.69
CA SER A 822 -35.90 18.46 -49.16
C SER A 822 -37.13 17.73 -49.74
N GLU A 823 -37.26 17.63 -51.08
CA GLU A 823 -38.39 16.95 -51.76
C GLU A 823 -38.59 15.50 -51.27
N GLY A 824 -39.45 15.32 -50.26
CA GLY A 824 -39.75 14.04 -49.63
C GLY A 824 -41.18 13.96 -49.10
N GLU A 825 -41.57 12.82 -48.57
CA GLU A 825 -42.96 12.53 -48.17
C GLU A 825 -43.04 12.28 -46.66
N GLY A 826 -44.26 12.23 -46.11
CA GLY A 826 -44.40 11.83 -44.73
C GLY A 826 -45.71 12.20 -44.05
N SER A 827 -45.69 12.04 -42.74
CA SER A 827 -46.79 12.42 -41.85
C SER A 827 -46.26 12.93 -40.52
N ILE A 828 -46.77 14.07 -40.09
CA ILE A 828 -46.51 14.64 -38.77
C ILE A 828 -47.84 14.62 -38.01
N LEU A 829 -47.88 13.92 -36.88
CA LEU A 829 -49.02 13.89 -35.98
C LEU A 829 -48.63 14.47 -34.61
N ILE A 830 -49.13 15.65 -34.29
CA ILE A 830 -48.99 16.25 -32.96
C ILE A 830 -50.33 16.11 -32.25
N ASN A 831 -50.37 15.39 -31.11
CA ASN A 831 -51.59 15.06 -30.37
C ASN A 831 -51.45 15.42 -28.88
N GLY A 832 -51.26 16.71 -28.61
CA GLY A 832 -50.99 17.23 -27.27
C GLY A 832 -49.66 17.99 -27.18
N GLY A 833 -49.28 18.33 -25.96
CA GLY A 833 -47.99 18.96 -25.65
C GLY A 833 -47.90 20.44 -26.03
N LYS A 834 -46.77 21.04 -25.64
CA LYS A 834 -46.39 22.42 -25.97
C LYS A 834 -45.15 22.41 -26.84
N ILE A 835 -45.27 22.91 -28.07
CA ILE A 835 -44.17 22.97 -29.02
C ILE A 835 -43.81 24.43 -29.28
N SER A 836 -42.60 24.83 -28.87
CA SER A 836 -42.04 26.14 -29.13
C SER A 836 -40.85 26.03 -30.08
N ILE A 837 -40.96 26.67 -31.24
CA ILE A 837 -39.96 26.60 -32.30
C ILE A 837 -39.48 28.02 -32.61
N LYS A 838 -38.17 28.24 -32.48
CA LYS A 838 -37.48 29.46 -32.88
C LYS A 838 -36.55 29.18 -34.05
N MET A 839 -36.88 29.68 -35.23
CA MET A 839 -36.12 29.40 -36.46
C MET A 839 -35.48 30.68 -36.99
N ARG A 840 -34.20 30.59 -37.36
CA ARG A 840 -33.40 31.68 -37.93
C ARG A 840 -32.59 31.14 -39.10
N ALA A 841 -33.23 30.92 -40.24
CA ALA A 841 -32.56 30.37 -41.41
C ALA A 841 -32.99 30.97 -42.74
N GLY A 842 -32.11 30.91 -43.74
CA GLY A 842 -32.37 31.44 -45.09
C GLY A 842 -33.60 30.81 -45.74
N LYS A 843 -33.61 29.47 -45.86
CA LYS A 843 -34.77 28.68 -46.29
C LYS A 843 -35.21 27.74 -45.17
N GLN A 844 -36.46 27.82 -44.73
CA GLN A 844 -36.91 27.07 -43.56
C GLN A 844 -38.37 26.64 -43.57
N THR A 845 -38.65 25.54 -42.88
CA THR A 845 -40.01 25.11 -42.52
C THR A 845 -40.03 24.75 -41.04
N CYS A 846 -40.93 25.31 -40.24
CA CYS A 846 -40.96 24.99 -38.80
C CYS A 846 -41.59 23.62 -38.57
N ILE A 847 -42.76 23.34 -39.18
CA ILE A 847 -43.43 22.04 -39.16
C ILE A 847 -43.92 21.71 -40.58
N GLY A 848 -43.48 20.61 -41.18
CA GLY A 848 -43.82 20.21 -42.55
C GLY A 848 -42.58 19.97 -43.41
N ALA A 849 -42.66 20.28 -44.69
CA ALA A 849 -41.56 20.18 -45.64
C ALA A 849 -41.21 21.52 -46.29
N VAL A 850 -39.94 21.65 -46.71
CA VAL A 850 -39.48 22.78 -47.54
C VAL A 850 -39.94 22.60 -49.01
N GLY A 851 -40.21 21.36 -49.41
CA GLY A 851 -40.86 20.93 -50.66
C GLY A 851 -41.12 19.41 -50.55
N GLY A 852 -42.22 18.90 -51.12
CA GLY A 852 -42.63 17.49 -50.97
C GLY A 852 -44.09 17.29 -50.57
N SER A 853 -44.42 16.13 -49.99
CA SER A 853 -45.79 15.73 -49.58
C SER A 853 -45.84 15.23 -48.13
N VAL A 854 -45.85 16.14 -47.15
CA VAL A 854 -45.92 15.83 -45.72
C VAL A 854 -47.28 16.20 -45.13
N ASN A 855 -48.07 15.18 -44.80
CA ASN A 855 -49.37 15.39 -44.16
C ASN A 855 -49.18 15.81 -42.69
N THR A 856 -49.56 17.04 -42.35
CA THR A 856 -49.41 17.59 -41.01
C THR A 856 -50.76 17.64 -40.29
N LYS A 857 -50.87 16.96 -39.16
CA LYS A 857 -52.07 16.94 -38.31
C LYS A 857 -51.73 17.34 -36.88
N ILE A 858 -52.33 18.42 -36.41
CA ILE A 858 -52.12 18.98 -35.06
C ILE A 858 -53.46 18.92 -34.32
N ARG A 859 -53.46 18.32 -33.14
CA ARG A 859 -54.65 18.12 -32.30
C ARG A 859 -54.35 18.47 -30.85
N SER A 860 -55.24 19.25 -30.23
CA SER A 860 -55.21 19.52 -28.78
C SER A 860 -53.84 20.00 -28.26
N ALA A 861 -53.08 20.75 -29.06
CA ALA A 861 -51.72 21.16 -28.76
C ALA A 861 -51.56 22.69 -28.69
N GLU A 862 -50.49 23.16 -28.03
CA GLU A 862 -50.09 24.57 -28.03
C GLU A 862 -48.81 24.73 -28.86
N ILE A 863 -48.90 25.39 -30.01
CA ILE A 863 -47.78 25.64 -30.92
C ILE A 863 -47.40 27.12 -30.85
N SER A 864 -46.11 27.41 -30.69
CA SER A 864 -45.55 28.76 -30.71
C SER A 864 -44.35 28.82 -31.64
N ILE A 865 -44.47 29.56 -32.74
CA ILE A 865 -43.43 29.70 -33.76
C ILE A 865 -42.93 31.14 -33.78
N ASP A 866 -41.61 31.32 -33.71
CA ASP A 866 -40.91 32.58 -33.92
C ASP A 866 -39.87 32.37 -35.03
N SER A 867 -40.10 32.95 -36.21
CA SER A 867 -39.31 32.68 -37.42
C SER A 867 -38.79 33.95 -38.09
N GLU A 868 -37.51 33.97 -38.46
CA GLU A 868 -36.91 35.05 -39.27
C GLU A 868 -36.03 34.43 -40.36
N GLY A 869 -36.03 35.01 -41.57
CA GLY A 869 -35.34 34.43 -42.73
C GLY A 869 -35.75 35.02 -44.07
N ASP A 870 -35.36 34.37 -45.16
CA ASP A 870 -35.76 34.78 -46.52
C ASP A 870 -37.00 34.04 -46.98
N ASP A 871 -36.97 32.70 -47.02
CA ASP A 871 -38.08 31.82 -47.38
C ASP A 871 -38.49 31.00 -46.17
N ALA A 872 -39.69 31.22 -45.61
CA ALA A 872 -40.10 30.49 -44.41
C ALA A 872 -41.55 30.02 -44.46
N THR A 873 -41.74 28.75 -44.11
CA THR A 873 -43.05 28.18 -43.81
C THR A 873 -43.19 27.95 -42.30
N GLY A 874 -44.29 28.42 -41.71
CA GLY A 874 -44.63 28.10 -40.33
C GLY A 874 -45.08 26.65 -40.23
N ILE A 875 -46.27 26.33 -40.74
CA ILE A 875 -46.86 24.99 -40.71
C ILE A 875 -47.35 24.57 -42.10
N GLY A 876 -46.90 23.40 -42.56
CA GLY A 876 -47.29 22.78 -43.83
C GLY A 876 -46.21 22.84 -44.91
N ASP A 877 -46.63 22.59 -46.14
CA ASP A 877 -45.76 22.42 -47.30
C ASP A 877 -46.07 23.50 -48.35
N ALA A 878 -45.49 24.69 -48.20
CA ALA A 878 -45.82 25.86 -49.02
C ALA A 878 -45.72 25.64 -50.55
N GLN A 879 -44.85 24.72 -50.98
CA GLN A 879 -44.65 24.36 -52.40
C GLN A 879 -45.09 22.93 -52.73
N GLY A 880 -45.66 22.22 -51.76
CA GLY A 880 -46.00 20.79 -51.83
C GLY A 880 -47.50 20.50 -51.95
N ASP A 881 -47.87 19.23 -51.86
CA ASP A 881 -49.25 18.74 -51.92
C ASP A 881 -49.73 18.05 -50.63
N GLY A 882 -48.94 18.10 -49.56
CA GLY A 882 -49.33 17.57 -48.24
C GLY A 882 -50.50 18.32 -47.61
N ASN A 883 -51.39 17.59 -46.92
CA ASN A 883 -52.55 18.19 -46.27
C ASN A 883 -52.19 18.71 -44.87
N VAL A 884 -52.80 19.84 -44.47
CA VAL A 884 -52.63 20.43 -43.13
C VAL A 884 -53.97 20.44 -42.40
N ALA A 885 -54.04 19.79 -41.23
CA ALA A 885 -55.23 19.78 -40.39
C ALA A 885 -54.88 20.21 -38.96
N ILE A 886 -55.45 21.33 -38.49
CA ILE A 886 -55.27 21.84 -37.12
C ILE A 886 -56.63 21.81 -36.42
N LEU A 887 -56.71 21.02 -35.36
CA LEU A 887 -57.95 20.67 -34.64
C LEU A 887 -57.81 21.00 -33.16
N ASP A 888 -58.76 21.76 -32.61
CA ASP A 888 -58.88 22.05 -31.17
C ASP A 888 -57.56 22.51 -30.51
N SER A 889 -56.75 23.28 -31.23
CA SER A 889 -55.37 23.65 -30.84
C SER A 889 -55.20 25.16 -30.74
N LYS A 890 -54.15 25.60 -30.06
CA LYS A 890 -53.74 27.00 -30.00
C LYS A 890 -52.43 27.18 -30.75
N VAL A 891 -52.40 28.06 -31.74
CA VAL A 891 -51.23 28.30 -32.58
C VAL A 891 -50.89 29.79 -32.58
N ASN A 892 -49.69 30.13 -32.14
CA ASN A 892 -49.17 31.50 -32.18
C ASN A 892 -47.96 31.53 -33.11
N ILE A 893 -48.03 32.33 -34.17
CA ILE A 893 -46.97 32.44 -35.18
C ILE A 893 -46.52 33.90 -35.24
N ARG A 894 -45.22 34.13 -35.11
CA ARG A 894 -44.57 35.41 -35.38
C ARG A 894 -43.51 35.18 -36.45
N MET A 895 -43.64 35.88 -37.57
CA MET A 895 -42.70 35.78 -38.69
C MET A 895 -42.22 37.16 -39.11
N PHE A 896 -40.91 37.29 -39.31
CA PHE A 896 -40.28 38.44 -39.96
C PHE A 896 -39.40 37.94 -41.11
N VAL A 897 -40.01 37.77 -42.28
CA VAL A 897 -39.49 36.93 -43.37
C VAL A 897 -39.77 37.58 -44.73
N GLY A 898 -38.85 37.41 -45.69
CA GLY A 898 -39.00 37.93 -47.06
C GLY A 898 -40.20 37.35 -47.83
N ASN A 899 -40.29 36.02 -47.91
CA ASN A 899 -41.34 35.24 -48.55
C ASN A 899 -42.02 34.33 -47.51
N PRO A 900 -42.94 34.86 -46.69
CA PRO A 900 -43.59 34.12 -45.61
C PRO A 900 -44.78 33.29 -46.09
N VAL A 901 -44.90 32.09 -45.54
CA VAL A 901 -46.14 31.31 -45.47
C VAL A 901 -46.33 30.91 -44.02
N ASP A 902 -47.36 31.41 -43.35
CA ASP A 902 -47.59 31.07 -41.94
C ASP A 902 -48.18 29.67 -41.78
N ILE A 903 -49.31 29.39 -42.43
CA ILE A 903 -49.93 28.07 -42.52
C ILE A 903 -50.36 27.86 -43.96
N GLY A 904 -49.81 26.85 -44.64
CA GLY A 904 -50.14 26.67 -46.05
C GLY A 904 -49.71 25.33 -46.64
N SER A 905 -50.40 24.95 -47.71
CA SER A 905 -50.04 23.87 -48.62
C SER A 905 -50.13 24.40 -50.05
N GLY A 906 -49.27 23.94 -50.95
CA GLY A 906 -49.27 24.36 -52.35
C GLY A 906 -50.51 23.88 -53.12
N SER A 907 -50.80 22.57 -53.05
CA SER A 907 -51.99 21.96 -53.66
C SER A 907 -52.79 21.02 -52.75
N GLY A 908 -52.37 20.83 -51.51
CA GLY A 908 -53.10 20.05 -50.51
C GLY A 908 -54.18 20.86 -49.79
N ASP A 909 -55.05 20.16 -49.06
CA ASP A 909 -56.12 20.79 -48.29
C ASP A 909 -55.61 21.34 -46.95
N VAL A 910 -56.01 22.56 -46.61
CA VAL A 910 -55.78 23.18 -45.30
C VAL A 910 -57.10 23.27 -44.54
N GLN A 911 -57.20 22.59 -43.40
CA GLN A 911 -58.38 22.53 -42.55
C GLN A 911 -58.08 23.02 -41.13
N LEU A 912 -58.76 24.08 -40.72
CA LEU A 912 -58.66 24.66 -39.37
C LEU A 912 -60.02 24.51 -38.68
N THR A 913 -60.09 23.70 -37.62
CA THR A 913 -61.36 23.44 -36.90
C THR A 913 -61.15 23.64 -35.39
N GLY A 914 -62.04 24.40 -34.75
CA GLY A 914 -62.05 24.56 -33.28
C GLY A 914 -60.78 25.18 -32.68
N SER A 915 -59.91 25.78 -33.50
CA SER A 915 -58.55 26.20 -33.11
C SER A 915 -58.43 27.73 -33.00
N GLU A 916 -57.62 28.20 -32.05
CA GLU A 916 -57.25 29.61 -31.90
C GLU A 916 -55.93 29.89 -32.63
N ILE A 917 -55.98 30.59 -33.76
CA ILE A 917 -54.80 30.94 -34.56
C ILE A 917 -54.49 32.43 -34.43
N ASN A 918 -53.30 32.74 -33.91
CA ASN A 918 -52.77 34.10 -33.79
C ASN A 918 -51.47 34.21 -34.61
N SER A 919 -51.60 34.59 -35.89
CA SER A 919 -50.47 34.77 -36.80
C SER A 919 -50.17 36.25 -37.06
N VAL A 920 -48.90 36.64 -36.87
CA VAL A 920 -48.37 37.98 -37.17
C VAL A 920 -47.15 37.82 -38.08
N VAL A 921 -47.27 38.30 -39.31
CA VAL A 921 -46.26 38.21 -40.36
C VAL A 921 -45.86 39.62 -40.77
N ASN A 922 -44.57 39.96 -40.70
CA ASN A 922 -44.02 41.27 -41.05
C ASN A 922 -44.80 42.43 -40.40
N ASN A 923 -45.05 42.32 -39.09
CA ASN A 923 -45.85 43.24 -38.25
C ASN A 923 -47.33 43.39 -38.66
N SER A 924 -47.85 42.53 -39.53
CA SER A 924 -49.24 42.51 -39.97
C SER A 924 -49.93 41.24 -39.47
N ARG A 925 -51.17 41.36 -38.96
CA ARG A 925 -51.94 40.20 -38.49
C ARG A 925 -52.59 39.49 -39.68
N ILE A 926 -52.45 38.18 -39.76
CA ILE A 926 -53.12 37.34 -40.77
C ILE A 926 -54.47 36.86 -40.23
N GLN A 927 -55.49 36.82 -41.09
CA GLN A 927 -56.80 36.26 -40.78
C GLN A 927 -56.91 34.85 -41.39
N HIS A 928 -57.32 33.89 -40.57
CA HIS A 928 -57.50 32.48 -40.93
C HIS A 928 -58.97 32.06 -40.81
#